data_AF-A0A800AGF2-F1
#
_entry.id   AF-A0A800AGF2-F1
#
_cell.length_a   1.000
_cell.length_b   1.000
_cell.length_c   1.000
_cell.angle_alpha   90.00
_cell.angle_beta   90.00
_cell.angle_gamma   90.00
#
_symmetry.space_group_name_H-M   'P 1'
#
loop_
_entity.id
_entity.type
_entity.pdbx_description
1 polymer ?
#
loop_
_entity_poly.entity_id
_entity_poly.type
_entity_poly.pdbx_seq_one_letter_code
_entity_poly.pdbx_strand_id
1 'polypeptide(L)'
;MKSMKSSLARKLRGYVPNKSSRAALKSICEGLHPTSTKRVHLITGTYGTGKSHFGLVLANFVSRDIDEPDFSPLFDKLRERDDELTNSILNTRKAQKRFLLVLPEPHWDPEGFYHSLLTALAEALSRENISYRPSTHFTAALERIEDWRKQSPEEAYEKLQNALLRRGVTVQQLTDGLKAHKGSFYEIFQEVHKEVAYGATFEPIAYSAPKDVFTDTIKHLRRTGEWAGIFIIYDEFGRYLSEMANAPESFDAQNLQKFAEYCKRTVEEQCHFMVIAHQTIADYARGRRSQEEWKKIYGRFTSGEHTLSVSSGEHEMEELIHAIITKDRANPMWTEIEHRGDFNILSDEVIERNLYSNKTTQWIEQILLRGAYPLHPYTTFALPFLSDRVGQSHRTLFTFLGDDDENGLRYFVGDSSIFTPDGRLNLYTLDNLIHYFDPAIRRHDEYKAIMPSRDNALADVGKNPQAVRIINSVAVLMILGHPSLPPTKEIIAEALHVLTSKKQEIYDILEELAHEKEVLRFRRATGHYELPRGAGDISVREAVQKERQKILEGDFDWRAFVKEKVPPESIPARKYEEAHFVKRQAACDYIAASSLSNPKPFLDRIENWYYPDRGKYEGDLLVLYVLADSEAELKNAKDCLNQARDLEHSQLIIAVPKQPVHLTETALDLKAAENLKASSGEIGQQLDPVELP
;
A
#
# COMPACT_ATOMS: atom_id res chain seq x y z
N MET A 1 -1.94 -25.33 33.09
CA MET A 1 -1.60 -24.04 33.75
C MET A 1 -0.12 -23.63 33.63
N LYS A 2 0.88 -24.40 34.12
CA LYS A 2 2.31 -23.99 34.05
C LYS A 2 2.87 -23.87 32.61
N SER A 3 2.53 -24.79 31.70
CA SER A 3 2.97 -24.77 30.28
C SER A 3 2.32 -23.65 29.44
N MET A 4 1.07 -23.31 29.76
CA MET A 4 0.35 -22.21 29.09
C MET A 4 0.85 -20.84 29.59
N LYS A 5 1.04 -20.69 30.92
CA LYS A 5 1.64 -19.49 31.52
C LYS A 5 3.06 -19.21 30.99
N SER A 6 3.90 -20.23 30.79
CA SER A 6 5.25 -20.03 30.24
C SER A 6 5.26 -19.59 28.77
N SER A 7 4.34 -20.11 27.95
CA SER A 7 4.16 -19.67 26.55
C SER A 7 3.64 -18.22 26.46
N LEU A 8 2.69 -17.85 27.31
CA LEU A 8 2.13 -16.50 27.43
C LEU A 8 3.17 -15.48 27.93
N ALA A 9 3.95 -15.82 28.96
CA ALA A 9 5.05 -15.01 29.47
C ALA A 9 6.13 -14.74 28.42
N ARG A 10 6.45 -15.75 27.59
CA ARG A 10 7.39 -15.59 26.48
C ARG A 10 6.87 -14.62 25.43
N LYS A 11 5.57 -14.68 25.10
CA LYS A 11 4.95 -13.74 24.16
C LYS A 11 4.92 -12.31 24.70
N LEU A 12 4.65 -12.09 25.99
CA LEU A 12 4.76 -10.77 26.62
C LEU A 12 6.17 -10.19 26.47
N ARG A 13 7.20 -10.98 26.81
CA ARG A 13 8.61 -10.57 26.73
C ARG A 13 9.05 -10.23 25.30
N GLY A 14 8.54 -10.95 24.31
CA GLY A 14 8.84 -10.72 22.90
C GLY A 14 8.12 -9.54 22.26
N TYR A 15 7.12 -8.94 22.92
CA TYR A 15 6.37 -7.82 22.33
C TYR A 15 7.22 -6.55 22.23
N VAL A 16 7.02 -5.78 21.17
CA VAL A 16 7.75 -4.55 20.89
C VAL A 16 6.75 -3.42 20.61
N PRO A 17 6.56 -2.47 21.56
CA PRO A 17 5.56 -1.41 21.40
C PRO A 17 5.96 -0.32 20.37
N ASN A 18 5.38 -0.34 19.18
CA ASN A 18 5.48 0.76 18.20
C ASN A 18 4.62 1.98 18.61
N LYS A 19 4.76 3.12 17.92
CA LYS A 19 4.02 4.36 18.23
C LYS A 19 2.51 4.12 18.31
N SER A 20 1.97 3.42 17.32
CA SER A 20 0.54 3.07 17.24
C SER A 20 0.04 2.24 18.43
N SER A 21 0.77 1.19 18.83
CA SER A 21 0.43 0.36 19.99
C SER A 21 0.58 1.09 21.33
N ARG A 22 1.53 2.04 21.45
CA ARG A 22 1.65 2.90 22.63
C ARG A 22 0.45 3.82 22.77
N ALA A 23 0.00 4.45 21.68
CA ALA A 23 -1.22 5.25 21.65
C ALA A 23 -2.46 4.39 21.99
N ALA A 24 -2.51 3.16 21.49
CA ALA A 24 -3.56 2.19 21.81
C ALA A 24 -3.60 1.84 23.30
N LEU A 25 -2.45 1.51 23.91
CA LEU A 25 -2.33 1.26 25.35
C LEU A 25 -2.79 2.47 26.16
N LYS A 26 -2.37 3.67 25.77
CA LYS A 26 -2.78 4.92 26.42
C LYS A 26 -4.31 5.04 26.45
N SER A 27 -4.95 4.94 25.29
CA SER A 27 -6.41 5.08 25.16
C SER A 27 -7.17 4.03 25.99
N ILE A 28 -6.69 2.79 25.98
CA ILE A 28 -7.30 1.70 26.77
C ILE A 28 -7.10 1.95 28.28
N CYS A 29 -5.93 2.42 28.70
CA CYS A 29 -5.68 2.79 30.09
C CYS A 29 -6.57 3.96 30.55
N GLU A 30 -6.74 4.99 29.73
CA GLU A 30 -7.69 6.08 29.99
C GLU A 30 -9.13 5.55 30.19
N GLY A 31 -9.48 4.45 29.51
CA GLY A 31 -10.74 3.73 29.68
C GLY A 31 -10.97 3.14 31.07
N LEU A 32 -9.90 2.74 31.77
CA LEU A 32 -9.97 2.07 33.06
C LEU A 32 -10.37 3.02 34.20
N HIS A 33 -10.38 4.33 33.98
CA HIS A 33 -10.84 5.28 34.98
C HIS A 33 -12.36 5.17 35.20
N PRO A 34 -12.88 5.23 36.44
CA PRO A 34 -14.32 5.06 36.70
C PRO A 34 -15.22 6.05 35.95
N THR A 35 -14.75 7.29 35.72
CA THR A 35 -15.50 8.33 34.99
C THR A 35 -15.32 8.30 33.47
N SER A 36 -14.51 7.38 32.94
CA SER A 36 -14.21 7.32 31.51
C SER A 36 -15.33 6.64 30.72
N THR A 37 -15.65 7.22 29.57
CA THR A 37 -16.55 6.63 28.57
C THR A 37 -15.79 5.84 27.50
N LYS A 38 -14.45 5.80 27.56
CA LYS A 38 -13.56 5.10 26.62
C LYS A 38 -13.45 3.62 26.93
N ARG A 39 -14.56 2.88 26.83
CA ARG A 39 -14.65 1.45 27.17
C ARG A 39 -14.97 0.55 25.98
N VAL A 40 -15.08 1.15 24.81
CA VAL A 40 -15.28 0.44 23.55
C VAL A 40 -14.13 0.81 22.63
N HIS A 41 -13.40 -0.19 22.16
CA HIS A 41 -12.25 0.00 21.29
C HIS A 41 -12.34 -0.91 20.07
N LEU A 42 -12.04 -0.36 18.90
CA LEU A 42 -11.80 -1.12 17.70
C LEU A 42 -10.32 -1.03 17.34
N ILE A 43 -9.66 -2.17 17.29
CA ILE A 43 -8.29 -2.28 16.81
C ILE A 43 -8.32 -2.71 15.36
N THR A 44 -7.82 -1.86 14.46
CA THR A 44 -7.74 -2.15 13.02
C THR A 44 -6.31 -2.35 12.56
N GLY A 45 -6.15 -3.09 11.47
CA GLY A 45 -4.92 -3.05 10.68
C GLY A 45 -4.70 -4.30 9.83
N THR A 46 -3.83 -4.19 8.85
CA THR A 46 -3.53 -5.27 7.90
C THR A 46 -2.93 -6.51 8.55
N TYR A 47 -3.05 -7.68 7.93
CA TYR A 47 -2.53 -8.94 8.48
C TYR A 47 -1.02 -8.84 8.76
N GLY A 48 -0.55 -9.37 9.90
CA GLY A 48 0.87 -9.32 10.27
C GLY A 48 1.31 -8.09 11.08
N THR A 49 0.47 -7.07 11.27
CA THR A 49 0.86 -5.88 12.04
C THR A 49 0.96 -6.07 13.57
N GLY A 50 0.92 -7.31 14.06
CA GLY A 50 1.01 -7.60 15.49
C GLY A 50 -0.26 -7.35 16.31
N LYS A 51 -1.44 -7.16 15.69
CA LYS A 51 -2.72 -6.94 16.40
C LYS A 51 -3.09 -8.04 17.38
N SER A 52 -3.05 -9.31 16.97
CA SER A 52 -3.38 -10.42 17.88
C SER A 52 -2.33 -10.58 18.98
N HIS A 53 -1.06 -10.25 18.69
CA HIS A 53 -0.01 -10.18 19.71
C HIS A 53 -0.29 -9.04 20.70
N PHE A 54 -0.70 -7.87 20.21
CA PHE A 54 -1.13 -6.74 21.03
C PHE A 54 -2.36 -7.10 21.88
N GLY A 55 -3.37 -7.76 21.30
CA GLY A 55 -4.53 -8.27 22.01
C GLY A 55 -4.13 -9.24 23.13
N LEU A 56 -3.13 -10.09 22.91
CA LEU A 56 -2.57 -10.97 23.94
C LEU A 56 -1.83 -10.19 25.05
N VAL A 57 -1.06 -9.16 24.69
CA VAL A 57 -0.42 -8.27 25.67
C VAL A 57 -1.48 -7.60 26.54
N LEU A 58 -2.51 -7.04 25.93
CA LEU A 58 -3.65 -6.43 26.62
C LEU A 58 -4.39 -7.42 27.51
N ALA A 59 -4.70 -8.62 27.01
CA ALA A 59 -5.33 -9.69 27.77
C ALA A 59 -4.59 -9.95 29.08
N ASN A 60 -3.26 -10.07 29.02
CA ASN A 60 -2.44 -10.22 30.23
C ASN A 60 -2.46 -8.95 31.08
N PHE A 61 -2.26 -7.78 30.48
CA PHE A 61 -2.21 -6.50 31.16
C PHE A 61 -3.46 -6.24 32.01
N VAL A 62 -4.65 -6.56 31.52
CA VAL A 62 -5.92 -6.33 32.25
C VAL A 62 -6.29 -7.45 33.23
N SER A 63 -5.85 -8.68 33.01
CA SER A 63 -6.26 -9.85 33.83
C SER A 63 -5.28 -10.26 34.93
N ARG A 64 -4.00 -9.88 34.83
CA ARG A 64 -2.93 -10.26 35.75
C ARG A 64 -2.47 -9.11 36.61
N ASP A 65 -1.70 -9.40 37.66
CA ASP A 65 -1.04 -8.34 38.42
C ASP A 65 0.16 -7.81 37.60
N ILE A 66 0.24 -6.49 37.45
CA ILE A 66 1.30 -5.86 36.65
C ILE A 66 2.65 -5.84 37.37
N ASP A 67 2.67 -6.09 38.68
CA ASP A 67 3.90 -6.26 39.45
C ASP A 67 4.52 -7.67 39.25
N GLU A 68 3.88 -8.56 38.48
CA GLU A 68 4.47 -9.85 38.10
C GLU A 68 5.74 -9.66 37.23
N PRO A 69 6.83 -10.42 37.48
CA PRO A 69 8.11 -10.24 36.78
C PRO A 69 8.04 -10.32 35.25
N ASP A 70 7.04 -11.03 34.72
CA ASP A 70 6.82 -11.18 33.28
C ASP A 70 6.55 -9.86 32.55
N PHE A 71 6.10 -8.81 33.27
CA PHE A 71 5.84 -7.50 32.68
C PHE A 71 7.05 -6.57 32.63
N SER A 72 8.12 -6.82 33.41
CA SER A 72 9.30 -5.94 33.44
C SER A 72 9.84 -5.66 32.03
N PRO A 73 10.08 -6.67 31.16
CA PRO A 73 10.65 -6.40 29.85
C PRO A 73 9.73 -5.58 28.92
N LEU A 74 8.40 -5.65 29.13
CA LEU A 74 7.46 -4.81 28.40
C LEU A 74 7.56 -3.36 28.86
N PHE A 75 7.60 -3.13 30.18
CA PHE A 75 7.69 -1.77 30.74
C PHE A 75 9.06 -1.13 30.48
N ASP A 76 10.14 -1.90 30.47
CA ASP A 76 11.47 -1.41 30.11
C ASP A 76 11.49 -0.91 28.66
N LYS A 77 10.95 -1.71 27.72
CA LYS A 77 10.79 -1.32 26.31
C LYS A 77 9.83 -0.14 26.08
N LEU A 78 8.82 0.01 26.93
CA LEU A 78 7.92 1.18 26.88
C LEU A 78 8.67 2.44 27.36
N ARG A 79 9.40 2.32 28.48
CA ARG A 79 10.17 3.40 29.11
C ARG A 79 11.29 3.92 28.20
N GLU A 80 12.00 3.03 27.51
CA GLU A 80 13.01 3.39 26.51
C GLU A 80 12.47 4.32 25.42
N ARG A 81 11.17 4.26 25.13
CA ARG A 81 10.54 5.03 24.05
C ARG A 81 9.71 6.21 24.54
N ASP A 82 9.08 6.10 25.70
CA ASP A 82 8.21 7.13 26.29
C ASP A 82 8.01 6.88 27.80
N ASP A 83 8.87 7.45 28.64
CA ASP A 83 8.84 7.24 30.10
C ASP A 83 7.61 7.89 30.76
N GLU A 84 7.22 9.11 30.34
CA GLU A 84 6.03 9.79 30.87
C GLU A 84 4.75 8.98 30.64
N LEU A 85 4.58 8.47 29.41
CA LEU A 85 3.45 7.61 29.07
C LEU A 85 3.47 6.32 29.91
N THR A 86 4.64 5.71 30.06
CA THR A 86 4.80 4.46 30.81
C THR A 86 4.38 4.63 32.27
N ASN A 87 4.79 5.73 32.91
CA ASN A 87 4.41 6.04 34.29
C ASN A 87 2.91 6.31 34.42
N SER A 88 2.29 7.00 33.45
CA SER A 88 0.84 7.22 33.41
C SER A 88 0.04 5.90 33.30
N ILE A 89 0.48 5.01 32.41
CA ILE A 89 -0.11 3.67 32.20
C ILE A 89 -0.02 2.84 33.49
N LEU A 90 1.16 2.80 34.12
CA LEU A 90 1.40 2.05 35.35
C LEU A 90 0.54 2.55 36.50
N ASN A 91 0.53 3.87 36.75
CA ASN A 91 -0.26 4.46 37.84
C ASN A 91 -1.75 4.15 37.69
N THR A 92 -2.28 4.31 36.47
CA THR A 92 -3.69 4.03 36.18
C THR A 92 -4.02 2.56 36.40
N ARG A 93 -3.15 1.65 35.95
CA ARG A 93 -3.39 0.22 36.06
C ARG A 93 -3.21 -0.32 37.48
N LYS A 94 -2.25 0.21 38.26
CA LYS A 94 -2.04 -0.14 39.67
C LYS A 94 -3.23 0.26 40.55
N ALA A 95 -3.93 1.33 40.18
CA ALA A 95 -5.14 1.77 40.87
C ALA A 95 -6.36 0.85 40.64
N GLN A 96 -6.27 -0.13 39.74
CA GLN A 96 -7.39 -0.99 39.35
C GLN A 96 -7.15 -2.45 39.77
N LYS A 97 -8.22 -3.13 40.17
CA LYS A 97 -8.24 -4.60 40.33
C LYS A 97 -8.17 -5.28 38.95
N ARG A 98 -7.92 -6.58 38.94
CA ARG A 98 -7.93 -7.37 37.70
C ARG A 98 -9.33 -7.44 37.09
N PHE A 99 -9.40 -7.64 35.78
CA PHE A 99 -10.65 -7.81 35.04
C PHE A 99 -10.86 -9.27 34.67
N LEU A 100 -12.11 -9.74 34.74
CA LEU A 100 -12.46 -11.05 34.21
C LEU A 100 -12.39 -10.97 32.68
N LEU A 101 -11.45 -11.71 32.11
CA LEU A 101 -11.23 -11.72 30.67
C LEU A 101 -12.25 -12.61 29.97
N VAL A 102 -13.04 -12.06 29.06
CA VAL A 102 -13.98 -12.82 28.22
C VAL A 102 -13.44 -12.84 26.79
N LEU A 103 -13.27 -14.03 26.24
CA LEU A 103 -12.67 -14.25 24.92
C LEU A 103 -13.65 -15.03 24.05
N PRO A 104 -14.52 -14.35 23.28
CA PRO A 104 -15.37 -15.02 22.32
C PRO A 104 -14.56 -15.74 21.24
N GLU A 105 -15.12 -16.84 20.72
CA GLU A 105 -14.50 -17.54 19.60
C GLU A 105 -14.44 -16.62 18.36
N PRO A 106 -13.32 -16.62 17.62
CA PRO A 106 -13.10 -15.71 16.50
C PRO A 106 -13.95 -16.07 15.26
N HIS A 107 -14.60 -17.23 15.26
CA HIS A 107 -15.39 -17.71 14.14
C HIS A 107 -16.82 -17.15 14.18
N TRP A 108 -17.46 -17.06 13.01
CA TRP A 108 -18.87 -16.71 12.96
C TRP A 108 -19.70 -17.75 13.70
N ASP A 109 -20.40 -17.30 14.73
CA ASP A 109 -21.36 -18.11 15.46
C ASP A 109 -22.69 -18.17 14.67
N PRO A 110 -23.12 -19.36 14.21
CA PRO A 110 -24.39 -19.51 13.51
C PRO A 110 -25.60 -19.09 14.34
N GLU A 111 -25.50 -19.12 15.68
CA GLU A 111 -26.55 -18.72 16.61
C GLU A 111 -26.51 -17.21 16.94
N GLY A 112 -25.55 -16.46 16.37
CA GLY A 112 -25.49 -15.00 16.41
C GLY A 112 -24.58 -14.42 17.50
N PHE A 113 -24.57 -13.09 17.59
CA PHE A 113 -23.67 -12.33 18.49
C PHE A 113 -24.00 -12.55 19.97
N TYR A 114 -25.29 -12.65 20.30
CA TYR A 114 -25.77 -12.87 21.66
C TYR A 114 -25.23 -14.18 22.24
N HIS A 115 -25.35 -15.25 21.48
CA HIS A 115 -24.91 -16.59 21.84
C HIS A 115 -23.41 -16.63 22.12
N SER A 116 -22.63 -16.08 21.19
CA SER A 116 -21.17 -15.99 21.28
C SER A 116 -20.70 -15.32 22.58
N LEU A 117 -21.34 -14.20 22.99
CA LEU A 117 -20.99 -13.52 24.24
C LEU A 117 -21.33 -14.32 25.49
N LEU A 118 -22.47 -15.00 25.54
CA LEU A 118 -22.89 -15.80 26.70
C LEU A 118 -21.99 -17.03 26.89
N THR A 119 -21.70 -17.73 25.80
CA THR A 119 -20.81 -18.90 25.82
C THR A 119 -19.42 -18.50 26.31
N ALA A 120 -18.87 -17.40 25.77
CA ALA A 120 -17.57 -16.87 26.21
C ALA A 120 -17.56 -16.44 27.69
N LEU A 121 -18.67 -15.86 28.18
CA LEU A 121 -18.80 -15.47 29.59
C LEU A 121 -18.83 -16.70 30.51
N ALA A 122 -19.60 -17.73 30.14
CA ALA A 122 -19.69 -18.98 30.90
C ALA A 122 -18.33 -19.68 30.96
N GLU A 123 -17.60 -19.74 29.85
CA GLU A 123 -16.23 -20.26 29.79
C GLU A 123 -15.27 -19.45 30.66
N ALA A 124 -15.37 -18.11 30.65
CA ALA A 124 -14.54 -17.26 31.49
C ALA A 124 -14.78 -17.49 32.98
N LEU A 125 -16.05 -17.58 33.40
CA LEU A 125 -16.41 -17.89 34.79
C LEU A 125 -15.90 -19.28 35.20
N SER A 126 -16.02 -20.28 34.32
CA SER A 126 -15.51 -21.63 34.56
C SER A 126 -13.98 -21.65 34.66
N ARG A 127 -13.28 -20.95 33.76
CA ARG A 127 -11.81 -20.88 33.73
C ARG A 127 -11.22 -20.30 35.02
N GLU A 128 -11.89 -19.32 35.61
CA GLU A 128 -11.48 -18.71 36.88
C GLU A 128 -12.07 -19.40 38.13
N ASN A 129 -12.77 -20.53 37.95
CA ASN A 129 -13.46 -21.28 39.01
C ASN A 129 -14.46 -20.44 39.84
N ILE A 130 -15.16 -19.51 39.18
CA ILE A 130 -16.15 -18.64 39.81
C ILE A 130 -17.49 -19.37 39.84
N SER A 131 -17.95 -19.74 41.04
CA SER A 131 -19.21 -20.45 41.25
C SER A 131 -20.42 -19.51 41.17
N TYR A 132 -20.64 -18.92 40.00
CA TYR A 132 -21.79 -18.07 39.69
C TYR A 132 -22.35 -18.44 38.32
N ARG A 133 -23.67 -18.57 38.24
CA ARG A 133 -24.40 -18.82 36.99
C ARG A 133 -25.27 -17.60 36.72
N PRO A 134 -25.01 -16.83 35.65
CA PRO A 134 -25.83 -15.67 35.32
C PRO A 134 -27.28 -16.09 35.04
N SER A 135 -28.25 -15.29 35.50
CA SER A 135 -29.68 -15.58 35.29
C SER A 135 -30.12 -15.30 33.85
N THR A 136 -30.09 -16.33 33.00
CA THR A 136 -30.53 -16.28 31.60
C THR A 136 -31.78 -17.15 31.39
N HIS A 137 -32.46 -16.96 30.26
CA HIS A 137 -33.59 -17.83 29.90
C HIS A 137 -33.17 -19.31 29.76
N PHE A 138 -31.92 -19.58 29.38
CA PHE A 138 -31.34 -20.92 29.38
C PHE A 138 -31.13 -21.48 30.78
N THR A 139 -30.61 -20.69 31.73
CA THR A 139 -30.44 -21.17 33.11
C THR A 139 -31.78 -21.39 33.79
N ALA A 140 -32.77 -20.53 33.53
CA ALA A 140 -34.13 -20.73 34.04
C ALA A 140 -34.76 -22.02 33.48
N ALA A 141 -34.52 -22.33 32.19
CA ALA A 141 -34.96 -23.60 31.60
C ALA A 141 -34.26 -24.80 32.26
N LEU A 142 -32.95 -24.71 32.51
CA LEU A 142 -32.19 -25.76 33.21
C LEU A 142 -32.68 -25.96 34.66
N GLU A 143 -32.92 -24.88 35.39
CA GLU A 143 -33.50 -24.92 36.74
C GLU A 143 -34.87 -25.58 36.72
N ARG A 144 -35.70 -25.24 35.74
CA ARG A 144 -37.04 -25.84 35.57
C ARG A 144 -36.98 -27.34 35.29
N ILE A 145 -36.04 -27.80 34.46
CA ILE A 145 -35.79 -29.22 34.21
C ILE A 145 -35.37 -29.92 35.51
N GLU A 146 -34.48 -29.30 36.28
CA GLU A 146 -33.99 -29.87 37.52
C GLU A 146 -35.07 -29.87 38.63
N ASP A 147 -35.95 -28.89 38.64
CA ASP A 147 -37.13 -28.85 39.50
C ASP A 147 -38.10 -29.99 39.17
N TRP A 148 -38.39 -30.24 37.88
CA TRP A 148 -39.18 -31.41 37.49
C TRP A 148 -38.52 -32.72 37.92
N ARG A 149 -37.19 -32.81 37.79
CA ARG A 149 -36.43 -33.97 38.23
C ARG A 149 -36.50 -34.21 39.73
N LYS A 150 -36.51 -33.15 40.55
CA LYS A 150 -36.49 -33.23 42.02
C LYS A 150 -37.89 -33.32 42.65
N GLN A 151 -38.86 -32.58 42.14
CA GLN A 151 -40.15 -32.36 42.81
C GLN A 151 -41.26 -33.30 42.31
N SER A 152 -41.17 -33.84 41.09
CA SER A 152 -42.21 -34.76 40.55
C SER A 152 -41.61 -35.74 39.51
N PRO A 153 -40.78 -36.71 39.96
CA PRO A 153 -40.08 -37.63 39.06
C PRO A 153 -41.01 -38.49 38.21
N GLU A 154 -42.15 -38.91 38.78
CA GLU A 154 -43.06 -39.89 38.16
C GLU A 154 -44.11 -39.27 37.22
N GLU A 155 -44.34 -37.95 37.25
CA GLU A 155 -45.34 -37.32 36.36
C GLU A 155 -44.73 -36.31 35.39
N ALA A 156 -44.07 -35.27 35.90
CA ALA A 156 -43.58 -34.18 35.05
C ALA A 156 -42.28 -34.56 34.32
N TYR A 157 -41.36 -35.25 35.01
CA TYR A 157 -40.08 -35.65 34.43
C TYR A 157 -40.23 -36.81 33.41
N GLU A 158 -41.13 -37.76 33.67
CA GLU A 158 -41.44 -38.83 32.71
C GLU A 158 -42.17 -38.28 31.47
N LYS A 159 -43.10 -37.32 31.64
CA LYS A 159 -43.70 -36.59 30.51
C LYS A 159 -42.68 -35.80 29.71
N LEU A 160 -41.73 -35.13 30.36
CA LEU A 160 -40.60 -34.47 29.70
C LEU A 160 -39.80 -35.48 28.86
N GLN A 161 -39.43 -36.62 29.43
CA GLN A 161 -38.70 -37.68 28.73
C GLN A 161 -39.46 -38.19 27.50
N ASN A 162 -40.75 -38.49 27.64
CA ASN A 162 -41.60 -38.96 26.55
C ASN A 162 -41.80 -37.89 25.45
N ALA A 163 -42.00 -36.63 25.84
CA ALA A 163 -42.16 -35.52 24.90
C ALA A 163 -40.87 -35.25 24.09
N LEU A 164 -39.70 -35.42 24.70
CA LEU A 164 -38.40 -35.31 24.04
C LEU A 164 -38.10 -36.53 23.16
N LEU A 165 -38.45 -37.74 23.60
CA LEU A 165 -38.27 -38.97 22.82
C LEU A 165 -39.03 -38.90 21.48
N ARG A 166 -40.26 -38.36 21.49
CA ARG A 166 -41.06 -38.12 20.27
C ARG A 166 -40.38 -37.17 19.27
N ARG A 167 -39.47 -36.32 19.76
CA ARG A 167 -38.69 -35.35 18.98
C ARG A 167 -37.28 -35.85 18.65
N GLY A 168 -36.94 -37.09 19.02
CA GLY A 168 -35.62 -37.67 18.79
C GLY A 168 -34.50 -37.06 19.66
N VAL A 169 -34.84 -36.39 20.76
CA VAL A 169 -33.88 -35.74 21.66
C VAL A 169 -33.94 -36.39 23.04
N THR A 170 -32.79 -36.55 23.69
CA THR A 170 -32.71 -37.02 25.08
C THR A 170 -32.66 -35.86 26.07
N VAL A 171 -33.06 -36.08 27.33
CA VAL A 171 -32.93 -35.06 28.39
C VAL A 171 -31.48 -34.58 28.52
N GLN A 172 -30.51 -35.47 28.36
CA GLN A 172 -29.09 -35.13 28.38
C GLN A 172 -28.72 -34.18 27.22
N GLN A 173 -29.12 -34.50 25.98
CA GLN A 173 -28.90 -33.63 24.82
C GLN A 173 -29.58 -32.26 24.97
N LEU A 174 -30.80 -32.22 25.52
CA LEU A 174 -31.48 -30.96 25.81
C LEU A 174 -30.70 -30.14 26.84
N THR A 175 -30.30 -30.78 27.94
CA THR A 175 -29.56 -30.13 29.02
C THR A 175 -28.22 -29.61 28.54
N ASP A 176 -27.50 -30.38 27.72
CA ASP A 176 -26.21 -29.98 27.16
C ASP A 176 -26.36 -28.88 26.11
N GLY A 177 -27.42 -28.92 25.30
CA GLY A 177 -27.78 -27.84 24.37
C GLY A 177 -28.12 -26.52 25.07
N LEU A 178 -28.89 -26.57 26.16
CA LEU A 178 -29.22 -25.40 26.98
C LEU A 178 -27.99 -24.84 27.73
N LYS A 179 -27.11 -25.70 28.25
CA LYS A 179 -25.83 -25.27 28.85
C LYS A 179 -24.91 -24.61 27.82
N ALA A 180 -24.98 -25.08 26.58
CA ALA A 180 -24.30 -24.50 25.44
C ALA A 180 -25.08 -23.33 24.82
N HIS A 181 -26.11 -22.79 25.48
CA HIS A 181 -26.91 -21.63 25.05
C HIS A 181 -27.56 -21.71 23.65
N LYS A 182 -27.77 -22.91 23.10
CA LYS A 182 -28.31 -23.07 21.74
C LYS A 182 -29.79 -22.72 21.66
N GLY A 183 -30.16 -21.79 20.76
CA GLY A 183 -31.54 -21.32 20.59
C GLY A 183 -32.50 -22.44 20.20
N SER A 184 -32.09 -23.30 19.27
CA SER A 184 -32.87 -24.47 18.82
C SER A 184 -33.30 -25.40 19.97
N PHE A 185 -32.42 -25.64 20.95
CA PHE A 185 -32.76 -26.47 22.12
C PHE A 185 -33.67 -25.73 23.11
N TYR A 186 -33.58 -24.41 23.18
CA TYR A 186 -34.52 -23.60 23.97
C TYR A 186 -35.92 -23.58 23.35
N GLU A 187 -36.05 -23.50 22.03
CA GLU A 187 -37.34 -23.63 21.33
C GLU A 187 -37.97 -25.00 21.60
N ILE A 188 -37.19 -26.08 21.47
CA ILE A 188 -37.63 -27.44 21.83
C ILE A 188 -38.08 -27.48 23.30
N PHE A 189 -37.33 -26.88 24.22
CA PHE A 189 -37.73 -26.80 25.61
C PHE A 189 -39.05 -26.03 25.79
N GLN A 190 -39.27 -24.90 25.10
CA GLN A 190 -40.51 -24.13 25.20
C GLN A 190 -41.72 -24.94 24.72
N GLU A 191 -41.59 -25.68 23.62
CA GLU A 191 -42.64 -26.58 23.14
C GLU A 191 -42.93 -27.69 24.15
N VAL A 192 -41.88 -28.37 24.61
CA VAL A 192 -42.02 -29.46 25.57
C VAL A 192 -42.55 -28.95 26.90
N HIS A 193 -42.16 -27.75 27.33
CA HIS A 193 -42.70 -27.13 28.53
C HIS A 193 -44.20 -26.90 28.42
N LYS A 194 -44.71 -26.41 27.29
CA LYS A 194 -46.15 -26.28 27.07
C LYS A 194 -46.87 -27.62 27.18
N GLU A 195 -46.29 -28.71 26.66
CA GLU A 195 -46.87 -30.04 26.79
C GLU A 195 -46.88 -30.55 28.24
N VAL A 196 -45.76 -30.41 28.95
CA VAL A 196 -45.59 -30.90 30.32
C VAL A 196 -46.40 -30.06 31.33
N ALA A 197 -46.55 -28.76 31.08
CA ALA A 197 -47.22 -27.80 31.96
C ALA A 197 -48.67 -27.48 31.54
N TYR A 198 -49.37 -28.41 30.88
CA TYR A 198 -50.79 -28.29 30.51
C TYR A 198 -51.14 -27.02 29.71
N GLY A 199 -50.27 -26.65 28.76
CA GLY A 199 -50.44 -25.50 27.88
C GLY A 199 -49.87 -24.19 28.41
N ALA A 200 -49.31 -24.17 29.62
CA ALA A 200 -48.69 -22.96 30.17
C ALA A 200 -47.42 -22.57 29.39
N THR A 201 -47.32 -21.29 29.02
CA THR A 201 -46.13 -20.71 28.39
C THR A 201 -44.99 -20.63 29.40
N PHE A 202 -43.76 -20.87 28.94
CA PHE A 202 -42.58 -20.66 29.76
C PHE A 202 -42.13 -19.20 29.65
N GLU A 203 -42.38 -18.43 30.72
CA GLU A 203 -42.02 -17.01 30.82
C GLU A 203 -41.15 -16.79 32.07
N PRO A 204 -39.84 -17.08 32.01
CA PRO A 204 -38.97 -16.91 33.15
C PRO A 204 -38.72 -15.43 33.43
N ILE A 205 -38.60 -15.07 34.72
CA ILE A 205 -38.03 -13.80 35.14
C ILE A 205 -36.49 -13.90 34.99
N ALA A 206 -36.03 -13.89 33.75
CA ALA A 206 -34.61 -14.03 33.41
C ALA A 206 -34.20 -12.96 32.40
N TYR A 207 -32.89 -12.68 32.34
CA TYR A 207 -32.38 -11.67 31.43
C TYR A 207 -32.39 -12.17 29.97
N SER A 208 -32.96 -11.37 29.08
CA SER A 208 -33.04 -11.63 27.64
C SER A 208 -32.00 -10.86 26.81
N ALA A 209 -31.35 -9.84 27.39
CA ALA A 209 -30.33 -9.03 26.71
C ALA A 209 -28.93 -9.20 27.35
N PRO A 210 -27.83 -9.19 26.56
CA PRO A 210 -26.49 -9.45 27.10
C PRO A 210 -26.10 -8.43 28.16
N LYS A 211 -26.48 -7.16 27.94
CA LYS A 211 -26.18 -6.06 28.87
C LYS A 211 -26.62 -6.36 30.31
N ASP A 212 -27.78 -7.01 30.48
CA ASP A 212 -28.35 -7.23 31.81
C ASP A 212 -27.65 -8.41 32.49
N VAL A 213 -27.35 -9.47 31.72
CA VAL A 213 -26.54 -10.61 32.15
C VAL A 213 -25.14 -10.17 32.60
N PHE A 214 -24.45 -9.36 31.79
CA PHE A 214 -23.13 -8.84 32.11
C PHE A 214 -23.17 -7.90 33.32
N THR A 215 -24.21 -7.07 33.45
CA THR A 215 -24.39 -6.18 34.62
C THR A 215 -24.51 -6.97 35.91
N ASP A 216 -25.38 -7.99 35.94
CA ASP A 216 -25.55 -8.81 37.15
C ASP A 216 -24.30 -9.61 37.49
N THR A 217 -23.61 -10.12 36.46
CA THR A 217 -22.33 -10.81 36.62
C THR A 217 -21.26 -9.89 37.22
N ILE A 218 -21.11 -8.66 36.70
CA ILE A 218 -20.14 -7.69 37.24
C ILE A 218 -20.46 -7.34 38.69
N LYS A 219 -21.74 -7.16 39.04
CA LYS A 219 -22.17 -6.93 40.43
C LYS A 219 -21.75 -8.08 41.34
N HIS A 220 -21.93 -9.32 40.89
CA HIS A 220 -21.45 -10.49 41.63
C HIS A 220 -19.93 -10.49 41.77
N LEU A 221 -19.19 -10.29 40.66
CA LEU A 221 -17.74 -10.27 40.65
C LEU A 221 -17.15 -9.22 41.59
N ARG A 222 -17.70 -7.99 41.60
CA ARG A 222 -17.21 -6.91 42.48
C ARG A 222 -17.41 -7.20 43.96
N ARG A 223 -18.47 -7.93 44.34
CA ARG A 223 -18.70 -8.34 45.75
C ARG A 223 -17.61 -9.28 46.28
N THR A 224 -16.91 -10.00 45.41
CA THR A 224 -15.76 -10.84 45.81
C THR A 224 -14.52 -10.01 46.17
N GLY A 225 -14.46 -8.73 45.77
CA GLY A 225 -13.33 -7.81 46.03
C GLY A 225 -12.11 -8.00 45.12
N GLU A 226 -12.08 -9.07 44.32
CA GLU A 226 -10.94 -9.39 43.45
C GLU A 226 -10.99 -8.75 42.07
N TRP A 227 -12.19 -8.37 41.61
CA TRP A 227 -12.43 -7.98 40.22
C TRP A 227 -12.92 -6.54 40.10
N ALA A 228 -12.34 -5.78 39.17
CA ALA A 228 -12.82 -4.44 38.80
C ALA A 228 -14.08 -4.51 37.92
N GLY A 229 -14.20 -5.57 37.12
CA GLY A 229 -15.27 -5.76 36.16
C GLY A 229 -14.92 -6.82 35.11
N ILE A 230 -15.49 -6.69 33.92
CA ILE A 230 -15.27 -7.59 32.79
C ILE A 230 -14.56 -6.85 31.65
N PHE A 231 -13.61 -7.53 31.02
CA PHE A 231 -12.93 -7.05 29.80
C PHE A 231 -13.09 -8.07 28.69
N ILE A 232 -13.72 -7.68 27.59
CA ILE A 232 -14.02 -8.55 26.46
C ILE A 232 -13.04 -8.23 25.33
N ILE A 233 -12.35 -9.25 24.82
CA ILE A 233 -11.49 -9.15 23.64
C ILE A 233 -12.03 -10.10 22.58
N TYR A 234 -12.59 -9.53 21.51
CA TYR A 234 -13.12 -10.26 20.38
C TYR A 234 -12.12 -10.16 19.22
N ASP A 235 -11.36 -11.23 18.97
CA ASP A 235 -10.44 -11.30 17.82
C ASP A 235 -11.19 -11.69 16.53
N GLU A 236 -10.65 -11.30 15.37
CA GLU A 236 -11.23 -11.57 14.04
C GLU A 236 -12.70 -11.13 13.84
N PHE A 237 -13.10 -10.01 14.47
CA PHE A 237 -14.47 -9.48 14.39
C PHE A 237 -14.92 -9.07 12.98
N GLY A 238 -14.01 -9.08 11.99
CA GLY A 238 -14.24 -8.67 10.61
C GLY A 238 -15.40 -9.40 9.91
N ARG A 239 -15.63 -10.67 10.21
CA ARG A 239 -16.76 -11.41 9.61
C ARG A 239 -18.11 -10.92 10.13
N TYR A 240 -18.24 -10.68 11.44
CA TYR A 240 -19.42 -10.03 12.02
C TYR A 240 -19.66 -8.64 11.42
N LEU A 241 -18.59 -7.87 11.23
CA LEU A 241 -18.67 -6.58 10.52
C LEU A 241 -19.21 -6.76 9.10
N SER A 242 -18.73 -7.75 8.35
CA SER A 242 -19.20 -7.94 6.97
C SER A 242 -20.68 -8.36 6.89
N GLU A 243 -21.13 -9.28 7.76
CA GLU A 243 -22.52 -9.76 7.78
C GLU A 243 -23.50 -8.65 8.19
N MET A 244 -23.17 -7.92 9.26
CA MET A 244 -24.00 -6.81 9.71
C MET A 244 -24.03 -5.65 8.70
N ALA A 245 -22.99 -5.49 7.87
CA ALA A 245 -22.97 -4.47 6.81
C ALA A 245 -23.96 -4.79 5.70
N ASN A 246 -24.20 -6.08 5.45
CA ASN A 246 -25.22 -6.53 4.50
C ASN A 246 -26.64 -6.42 5.07
N ALA A 247 -26.81 -6.59 6.40
CA ALA A 247 -28.11 -6.50 7.08
C ALA A 247 -28.05 -5.62 8.36
N PRO A 248 -28.00 -4.28 8.23
CA PRO A 248 -27.85 -3.37 9.38
C PRO A 248 -29.03 -3.37 10.36
N GLU A 249 -30.22 -3.73 9.89
CA GLU A 249 -31.43 -3.82 10.73
C GLU A 249 -31.56 -5.16 11.47
N SER A 250 -30.63 -6.10 11.23
CA SER A 250 -30.65 -7.43 11.87
C SER A 250 -30.65 -7.34 13.40
N PHE A 251 -31.24 -8.34 14.04
CA PHE A 251 -31.30 -8.46 15.50
C PHE A 251 -29.89 -8.40 16.13
N ASP A 252 -28.90 -9.03 15.49
CA ASP A 252 -27.51 -9.01 15.93
C ASP A 252 -26.88 -7.62 15.84
N ALA A 253 -27.09 -6.88 14.75
CA ALA A 253 -26.60 -5.51 14.63
C ALA A 253 -27.18 -4.60 15.72
N GLN A 254 -28.48 -4.74 16.03
CA GLN A 254 -29.14 -4.02 17.11
C GLN A 254 -28.58 -4.39 18.49
N ASN A 255 -28.31 -5.68 18.74
CA ASN A 255 -27.73 -6.14 20.00
C ASN A 255 -26.30 -5.66 20.20
N LEU A 256 -25.47 -5.71 19.15
CA LEU A 256 -24.12 -5.15 19.17
C LEU A 256 -24.15 -3.67 19.54
N GLN A 257 -25.04 -2.89 18.92
CA GLN A 257 -25.20 -1.47 19.20
C GLN A 257 -25.59 -1.21 20.66
N LYS A 258 -26.62 -1.91 21.15
CA LYS A 258 -27.09 -1.78 22.54
C LYS A 258 -25.99 -2.18 23.54
N PHE A 259 -25.22 -3.21 23.22
CA PHE A 259 -24.14 -3.70 24.08
C PHE A 259 -22.93 -2.74 24.12
N ALA A 260 -22.53 -2.18 22.97
CA ALA A 260 -21.49 -1.16 22.91
C ALA A 260 -21.90 0.11 23.68
N GLU A 261 -23.15 0.56 23.55
CA GLU A 261 -23.67 1.71 24.29
C GLU A 261 -23.74 1.45 25.80
N TYR A 262 -24.09 0.23 26.20
CA TYR A 262 -24.00 -0.22 27.59
C TYR A 262 -22.57 -0.10 28.14
N CYS A 263 -21.58 -0.66 27.44
CA CYS A 263 -20.17 -0.62 27.87
C CYS A 263 -19.69 0.82 28.11
N LYS A 264 -20.02 1.76 27.21
CA LYS A 264 -19.65 3.19 27.33
C LYS A 264 -20.26 3.90 28.53
N ARG A 265 -21.43 3.45 29.01
CA ARG A 265 -22.16 4.06 30.13
C ARG A 265 -21.81 3.46 31.48
N THR A 266 -21.08 2.35 31.49
CA THR A 266 -20.63 1.77 32.75
C THR A 266 -19.72 2.75 33.50
N VAL A 267 -19.79 2.76 34.83
CA VAL A 267 -18.98 3.64 35.70
C VAL A 267 -18.11 2.75 36.59
N GLU A 268 -18.54 2.49 37.82
CA GLU A 268 -17.84 1.62 38.76
C GLU A 268 -17.98 0.12 38.40
N GLU A 269 -19.06 -0.27 37.73
CA GLU A 269 -19.31 -1.63 37.22
C GLU A 269 -18.73 -1.79 35.82
N GLN A 270 -17.39 -1.81 35.72
CA GLN A 270 -16.72 -1.68 34.43
C GLN A 270 -16.98 -2.85 33.48
N CYS A 271 -17.48 -2.54 32.28
CA CYS A 271 -17.56 -3.47 31.16
C CYS A 271 -16.84 -2.87 29.96
N HIS A 272 -15.73 -3.50 29.57
CA HIS A 272 -14.93 -3.09 28.41
C HIS A 272 -15.18 -4.04 27.24
N PHE A 273 -15.35 -3.47 26.05
CA PHE A 273 -15.59 -4.20 24.82
C PHE A 273 -14.60 -3.80 23.73
N MET A 274 -13.64 -4.69 23.47
CA MET A 274 -12.61 -4.49 22.47
C MET A 274 -12.78 -5.49 21.33
N VAL A 275 -12.81 -4.98 20.10
CA VAL A 275 -12.91 -5.77 18.87
C VAL A 275 -11.66 -5.58 18.02
N ILE A 276 -11.16 -6.65 17.40
CA ILE A 276 -9.99 -6.61 16.51
C ILE A 276 -10.43 -7.00 15.09
N ALA A 277 -10.08 -6.19 14.09
CA ALA A 277 -10.44 -6.44 12.69
C ALA A 277 -9.30 -6.13 11.70
N HIS A 278 -9.35 -6.76 10.52
CA HIS A 278 -8.30 -6.66 9.47
C HIS A 278 -8.37 -5.41 8.60
N GLN A 279 -9.57 -4.87 8.40
CA GLN A 279 -9.80 -3.69 7.58
C GLN A 279 -10.43 -2.60 8.43
N THR A 280 -10.36 -1.36 7.96
CA THR A 280 -11.13 -0.30 8.59
C THR A 280 -12.62 -0.58 8.38
N ILE A 281 -13.48 -0.12 9.29
CA ILE A 281 -14.93 -0.25 9.11
C ILE A 281 -15.41 0.39 7.79
N ALA A 282 -14.73 1.45 7.34
CA ALA A 282 -15.05 2.13 6.09
C ALA A 282 -14.84 1.24 4.86
N ASP A 283 -13.83 0.36 4.90
CA ASP A 283 -13.56 -0.59 3.81
C ASP A 283 -14.66 -1.67 3.75
N TYR A 284 -15.16 -2.16 4.89
CA TYR A 284 -16.33 -3.03 4.93
C TYR A 284 -17.61 -2.36 4.40
N ALA A 285 -17.66 -1.03 4.34
CA ALA A 285 -18.84 -0.30 3.84
C ALA A 285 -18.80 -0.02 2.33
N ARG A 286 -17.63 -0.17 1.68
CA ARG A 286 -17.39 0.32 0.32
C ARG A 286 -18.22 -0.48 -0.69
N GLY A 287 -19.05 0.22 -1.47
CA GLY A 287 -19.87 -0.36 -2.53
C GLY A 287 -21.18 -1.03 -2.08
N ARG A 288 -21.62 -0.83 -0.83
CA ARG A 288 -22.85 -1.45 -0.29
C ARG A 288 -24.01 -0.46 -0.19
N ARG A 289 -25.25 -0.93 -0.40
CA ARG A 289 -26.49 -0.12 -0.50
C ARG A 289 -26.87 0.65 0.78
N SER A 290 -26.44 0.21 1.96
CA SER A 290 -26.83 0.71 3.29
C SER A 290 -25.73 1.50 4.00
N GLN A 291 -24.87 2.20 3.24
CA GLN A 291 -23.66 2.83 3.76
C GLN A 291 -23.92 3.89 4.85
N GLU A 292 -25.06 4.58 4.83
CA GLU A 292 -25.41 5.62 5.82
C GLU A 292 -25.87 5.04 7.16
N GLU A 293 -26.72 4.01 7.15
CA GLU A 293 -27.12 3.28 8.36
C GLU A 293 -25.93 2.57 9.00
N TRP A 294 -25.08 1.98 8.15
CA TRP A 294 -23.80 1.43 8.58
C TRP A 294 -22.91 2.48 9.26
N LYS A 295 -22.76 3.67 8.67
CA LYS A 295 -22.02 4.78 9.30
C LYS A 295 -22.61 5.20 10.65
N LYS A 296 -23.93 5.13 10.85
CA LYS A 296 -24.57 5.48 12.15
C LYS A 296 -24.31 4.44 13.24
N ILE A 297 -24.39 3.14 12.91
CA ILE A 297 -24.10 2.04 13.83
C ILE A 297 -22.63 2.10 14.26
N TYR A 298 -21.74 2.35 13.29
CA TYR A 298 -20.31 2.31 13.52
C TYR A 298 -19.69 3.63 13.98
N GLY A 299 -20.38 4.76 13.79
CA GLY A 299 -20.08 6.03 14.46
C GLY A 299 -19.89 5.88 15.97
N ARG A 300 -20.54 4.87 16.56
CA ARG A 300 -20.45 4.51 17.98
C ARG A 300 -19.15 3.80 18.34
N PHE A 301 -18.46 3.22 17.37
CA PHE A 301 -17.11 2.66 17.51
C PHE A 301 -16.02 3.61 17.00
N THR A 302 -16.37 4.63 16.19
CA THR A 302 -15.42 5.47 15.43
C THR A 302 -15.34 6.94 15.83
N SER A 303 -15.78 7.33 17.04
CA SER A 303 -15.23 8.58 17.60
C SER A 303 -13.70 8.41 17.58
N GLY A 304 -12.93 9.32 16.98
CA GLY A 304 -11.51 9.15 16.64
C GLY A 304 -10.57 8.70 17.79
N GLU A 305 -11.07 8.63 19.02
CA GLU A 305 -10.42 8.11 20.22
C GLU A 305 -10.50 6.57 20.38
N HIS A 306 -11.38 5.89 19.63
CA HIS A 306 -11.73 4.47 19.81
C HIS A 306 -11.23 3.55 18.68
N THR A 307 -10.89 4.10 17.51
CA THR A 307 -10.26 3.33 16.43
C THR A 307 -8.75 3.41 16.59
N LEU A 308 -8.14 2.28 16.94
CA LEU A 308 -6.72 2.14 17.17
C LEU A 308 -6.13 1.37 15.99
N SER A 309 -5.58 2.08 15.02
CA SER A 309 -4.82 1.43 13.95
C SER A 309 -3.51 0.93 14.55
N VAL A 310 -3.24 -0.36 14.46
CA VAL A 310 -1.91 -0.94 14.76
C VAL A 310 -1.11 -1.13 13.45
N SER A 311 -1.61 -0.59 12.33
CA SER A 311 -0.94 -0.61 11.03
C SER A 311 -0.52 0.78 10.56
N SER A 312 0.78 0.85 10.22
CA SER A 312 1.44 1.72 9.26
C SER A 312 1.31 3.22 9.47
N GLY A 313 1.86 3.72 10.59
CA GLY A 313 2.49 5.03 10.55
C GLY A 313 3.67 5.04 9.56
N GLU A 314 4.02 6.21 9.01
CA GLU A 314 5.19 6.37 8.15
C GLU A 314 6.45 5.82 8.83
N HIS A 315 7.04 4.81 8.20
CA HIS A 315 8.26 4.10 8.59
C HIS A 315 8.20 3.25 9.88
N GLU A 316 7.01 2.80 10.30
CA GLU A 316 6.88 1.86 11.44
C GLU A 316 7.42 0.46 11.14
N MET A 317 7.50 0.07 9.86
CA MET A 317 7.99 -1.25 9.45
C MET A 317 9.50 -1.36 9.66
N GLU A 318 10.23 -0.28 9.48
CA GLU A 318 11.67 -0.18 9.72
C GLU A 318 11.98 -0.31 11.21
N GLU A 319 11.14 0.26 12.09
CA GLU A 319 11.24 0.04 13.54
C GLU A 319 10.97 -1.41 13.93
N LEU A 320 10.04 -2.08 13.25
CA LEU A 320 9.77 -3.51 13.44
C LEU A 320 10.94 -4.36 12.95
N ILE A 321 11.47 -4.10 11.75
CA ILE A 321 12.68 -4.75 11.22
C ILE A 321 13.84 -4.60 12.21
N HIS A 322 14.07 -3.37 12.70
CA HIS A 322 15.07 -3.09 13.72
C HIS A 322 14.88 -3.96 14.97
N ALA A 323 13.64 -4.14 15.43
CA ALA A 323 13.37 -4.89 16.64
C ALA A 323 13.39 -6.41 16.45
N ILE A 324 13.11 -6.91 15.25
CA ILE A 324 13.13 -8.35 14.92
C ILE A 324 14.56 -8.83 14.80
N ILE A 325 15.42 -8.08 14.12
CA ILE A 325 16.82 -8.43 13.95
C ILE A 325 17.53 -8.21 15.29
N THR A 326 17.88 -9.26 16.00
CA THR A 326 18.61 -9.16 17.27
C THR A 326 20.11 -9.03 17.04
N LYS A 327 20.77 -8.06 17.68
CA LYS A 327 22.21 -7.84 17.55
C LYS A 327 22.93 -8.13 18.86
N ASP A 328 23.99 -8.92 18.80
CA ASP A 328 24.94 -9.04 19.90
C ASP A 328 25.94 -7.88 19.86
N ARG A 329 25.53 -6.71 20.37
CA ARG A 329 26.35 -5.49 20.38
C ARG A 329 27.59 -5.59 21.28
N ALA A 330 27.65 -6.59 22.16
CA ALA A 330 28.82 -6.84 22.99
C ALA A 330 29.95 -7.56 22.22
N ASN A 331 29.65 -8.12 21.05
CA ASN A 331 30.65 -8.78 20.22
C ASN A 331 31.68 -7.76 19.69
N PRO A 332 33.00 -7.98 19.89
CA PRO A 332 34.05 -7.08 19.44
C PRO A 332 34.05 -6.77 17.93
N MET A 333 33.45 -7.65 17.12
CA MET A 333 33.31 -7.46 15.68
C MET A 333 32.53 -6.18 15.31
N TRP A 334 31.67 -5.69 16.21
CA TRP A 334 30.97 -4.42 15.98
C TRP A 334 31.91 -3.24 15.86
N THR A 335 33.04 -3.25 16.57
CA THR A 335 34.06 -2.19 16.44
C THR A 335 34.64 -2.17 15.02
N GLU A 336 34.91 -3.34 14.44
CA GLU A 336 35.39 -3.45 13.06
C GLU A 336 34.33 -2.99 12.04
N ILE A 337 33.06 -3.36 12.24
CA ILE A 337 31.94 -2.93 11.39
C ILE A 337 31.82 -1.40 11.39
N GLU A 338 31.88 -0.77 12.56
CA GLU A 338 31.79 0.69 12.69
C GLU A 338 33.01 1.40 12.06
N HIS A 339 34.20 0.81 12.16
CA HIS A 339 35.43 1.38 11.59
C HIS A 339 35.49 1.36 10.05
N ARG A 340 34.71 0.53 9.36
CA ARG A 340 34.70 0.51 7.88
C ARG A 340 34.14 1.79 7.26
N GLY A 341 33.29 2.51 7.98
CA GLY A 341 32.74 3.79 7.52
C GLY A 341 31.58 3.67 6.54
N ASP A 342 31.18 2.46 6.14
CA ASP A 342 30.03 2.21 5.26
C ASP A 342 28.74 2.85 5.77
N PHE A 343 28.49 2.85 7.08
CA PHE A 343 27.32 3.51 7.65
C PHE A 343 27.30 5.02 7.42
N ASN A 344 28.46 5.68 7.35
CA ASN A 344 28.50 7.11 7.04
C ASN A 344 28.12 7.35 5.58
N ILE A 345 28.69 6.55 4.66
CA ILE A 345 28.37 6.61 3.23
C ILE A 345 26.87 6.38 3.00
N LEU A 346 26.30 5.35 3.63
CA LEU A 346 24.87 5.03 3.52
C LEU A 346 23.98 6.11 4.15
N SER A 347 24.43 6.74 5.23
CA SER A 347 23.72 7.86 5.85
C SER A 347 23.66 9.06 4.89
N ASP A 348 24.79 9.40 4.27
CA ASP A 348 24.87 10.50 3.30
C ASP A 348 23.96 10.21 2.10
N GLU A 349 24.01 9.01 1.52
CA GLU A 349 23.15 8.59 0.40
C GLU A 349 21.65 8.70 0.76
N VAL A 350 21.24 8.20 1.93
CA VAL A 350 19.84 8.27 2.39
C VAL A 350 19.36 9.72 2.60
N ILE A 351 20.22 10.58 3.15
CA ILE A 351 19.90 11.98 3.42
C ILE A 351 19.84 12.80 2.13
N GLU A 352 20.83 12.64 1.23
CA GLU A 352 20.87 13.33 -0.06
C GLU A 352 19.66 12.99 -0.93
N ARG A 353 19.20 11.74 -0.89
CA ARG A 353 17.99 11.30 -1.60
C ARG A 353 16.68 11.66 -0.90
N ASN A 354 16.74 12.21 0.31
CA ASN A 354 15.58 12.55 1.12
C ASN A 354 14.60 11.38 1.28
N LEU A 355 15.13 10.15 1.41
CA LEU A 355 14.33 8.92 1.43
C LEU A 355 13.41 8.84 2.67
N TYR A 356 13.82 9.49 3.77
CA TYR A 356 13.14 9.54 5.07
C TYR A 356 12.99 10.99 5.57
N SER A 357 12.26 11.82 4.82
CA SER A 357 12.17 13.29 5.04
C SER A 357 11.63 13.74 6.41
N ASN A 358 10.86 12.89 7.08
CA ASN A 358 10.24 13.16 8.38
C ASN A 358 11.03 12.57 9.58
N LYS A 359 12.21 11.99 9.35
CA LYS A 359 13.05 11.37 10.38
C LYS A 359 14.30 12.18 10.68
N THR A 360 14.79 12.04 11.91
CA THR A 360 16.04 12.66 12.34
C THR A 360 17.23 11.83 11.84
N THR A 361 18.39 12.47 11.67
CA THR A 361 19.65 11.78 11.38
C THR A 361 19.95 10.67 12.39
N GLN A 362 19.67 10.93 13.68
CA GLN A 362 19.82 9.92 14.73
C GLN A 362 18.93 8.68 14.49
N TRP A 363 17.70 8.88 14.01
CA TRP A 363 16.80 7.76 13.68
C TRP A 363 17.36 6.95 12.49
N ILE A 364 17.86 7.64 11.45
CA ILE A 364 18.49 6.99 10.29
C ILE A 364 19.67 6.13 10.76
N GLU A 365 20.57 6.70 11.55
CA GLU A 365 21.76 6.01 12.04
C GLU A 365 21.46 4.80 12.94
N GLN A 366 20.53 4.94 13.89
CA GLN A 366 20.28 3.93 14.92
C GLN A 366 19.26 2.88 14.51
N ILE A 367 18.19 3.28 13.82
CA ILE A 367 17.08 2.41 13.44
C ILE A 367 17.28 1.86 12.03
N LEU A 368 17.52 2.71 11.04
CA LEU A 368 17.63 2.26 9.65
C LEU A 368 18.96 1.56 9.37
N LEU A 369 20.09 2.14 9.77
CA LEU A 369 21.41 1.62 9.42
C LEU A 369 21.86 0.52 10.39
N ARG A 370 22.29 0.91 11.60
CA ARG A 370 22.75 -0.04 12.62
C ARG A 370 21.64 -0.96 13.10
N GLY A 371 20.41 -0.49 12.97
CA GLY A 371 19.22 -1.19 13.36
C GLY A 371 18.69 -2.18 12.34
N ALA A 372 18.76 -1.93 11.03
CA ALA A 372 18.32 -2.91 10.05
C ALA A 372 19.47 -3.79 9.53
N TYR A 373 20.72 -3.54 9.93
CA TYR A 373 21.88 -4.37 9.56
C TYR A 373 21.60 -5.87 9.74
N PRO A 374 21.83 -6.72 8.71
CA PRO A 374 22.64 -6.45 7.52
C PRO A 374 21.86 -6.04 6.25
N LEU A 375 20.65 -5.50 6.36
CA LEU A 375 19.91 -4.98 5.20
C LEU A 375 20.50 -3.65 4.70
N HIS A 376 20.61 -3.50 3.38
CA HIS A 376 20.88 -2.20 2.75
C HIS A 376 19.69 -1.25 2.98
N PRO A 377 19.87 0.07 3.22
CA PRO A 377 18.76 0.98 3.50
C PRO A 377 17.69 1.01 2.40
N TYR A 378 18.08 0.88 1.13
CA TYR A 378 17.10 0.81 0.01
C TYR A 378 16.31 -0.50 0.03
N THR A 379 16.94 -1.61 0.45
CA THR A 379 16.27 -2.88 0.67
C THR A 379 15.27 -2.75 1.83
N THR A 380 15.70 -2.18 2.96
CA THR A 380 14.85 -1.95 4.14
C THR A 380 13.64 -1.08 3.79
N PHE A 381 13.84 -0.05 2.96
CA PHE A 381 12.77 0.79 2.45
C PHE A 381 11.83 0.05 1.49
N ALA A 382 12.36 -0.73 0.54
CA ALA A 382 11.55 -1.39 -0.50
C ALA A 382 10.74 -2.59 0.02
N LEU A 383 11.26 -3.30 1.03
CA LEU A 383 10.71 -4.56 1.52
C LEU A 383 9.24 -4.48 1.97
N PRO A 384 8.81 -3.47 2.75
CA PRO A 384 7.39 -3.30 3.10
C PRO A 384 6.48 -3.15 1.88
N PHE A 385 6.89 -2.37 0.88
CA PHE A 385 6.10 -2.13 -0.32
C PHE A 385 6.00 -3.38 -1.20
N LEU A 386 7.09 -4.10 -1.41
CA LEU A 386 7.07 -5.36 -2.16
C LEU A 386 6.23 -6.43 -1.45
N SER A 387 6.31 -6.49 -0.12
CA SER A 387 5.51 -7.41 0.69
C SER A 387 4.01 -7.12 0.65
N ASP A 388 3.63 -5.86 0.44
CA ASP A 388 2.22 -5.43 0.34
C ASP A 388 1.69 -5.55 -1.09
N ARG A 389 2.48 -5.16 -2.10
CA ARG A 389 2.08 -5.20 -3.51
C ARG A 389 2.09 -6.59 -4.11
N VAL A 390 3.13 -7.37 -3.80
CA VAL A 390 3.37 -8.68 -4.44
C VAL A 390 3.23 -9.82 -3.44
N GLY A 391 3.71 -9.61 -2.22
CA GLY A 391 3.51 -10.56 -1.12
C GLY A 391 2.03 -10.65 -0.74
N GLN A 392 1.56 -11.86 -0.41
CA GLN A 392 0.16 -12.09 -0.04
C GLN A 392 -0.27 -11.43 1.31
N SER A 393 0.58 -10.55 1.89
CA SER A 393 0.41 -9.67 3.06
C SER A 393 1.77 -9.37 3.71
N HIS A 394 1.80 -8.53 4.76
CA HIS A 394 2.98 -8.33 5.61
C HIS A 394 3.55 -9.62 6.25
N ARG A 395 2.83 -10.75 6.26
CA ARG A 395 3.41 -12.05 6.64
C ARG A 395 4.65 -12.38 5.79
N THR A 396 4.66 -11.94 4.54
CA THR A 396 5.79 -12.08 3.61
C THR A 396 7.06 -11.39 4.12
N LEU A 397 6.92 -10.23 4.77
CA LEU A 397 8.04 -9.52 5.41
C LEU A 397 8.61 -10.31 6.59
N PHE A 398 7.76 -10.83 7.48
CA PHE A 398 8.23 -11.59 8.65
C PHE A 398 8.86 -12.94 8.27
N THR A 399 8.29 -13.62 7.27
CA THR A 399 8.83 -14.87 6.74
C THR A 399 10.18 -14.61 6.05
N PHE A 400 10.32 -13.52 5.28
CA PHE A 400 11.61 -13.09 4.72
C PHE A 400 12.69 -12.89 5.80
N LEU A 401 12.33 -12.26 6.93
CA LEU A 401 13.27 -11.98 8.01
C LEU A 401 13.63 -13.21 8.85
N GLY A 402 12.75 -14.21 8.94
CA GLY A 402 12.80 -15.23 9.99
C GLY A 402 12.80 -16.70 9.54
N ASP A 403 12.28 -17.01 8.35
CA ASP A 403 12.20 -18.39 7.85
C ASP A 403 13.51 -18.83 7.19
N ASP A 404 13.70 -20.14 7.06
CA ASP A 404 14.88 -20.78 6.46
C ASP A 404 14.82 -20.80 4.91
N ASP A 405 14.24 -19.78 4.28
CA ASP A 405 14.22 -19.64 2.81
C ASP A 405 15.63 -19.28 2.30
N GLU A 406 16.09 -19.93 1.23
CA GLU A 406 17.42 -19.73 0.64
C GLU A 406 17.67 -18.29 0.14
N ASN A 407 16.60 -17.55 -0.19
CA ASN A 407 16.67 -16.15 -0.60
C ASN A 407 16.30 -15.18 0.54
N GLY A 408 16.01 -15.69 1.74
CA GLY A 408 15.64 -14.91 2.91
C GLY A 408 16.85 -14.32 3.67
N LEU A 409 16.57 -13.43 4.63
CA LEU A 409 17.62 -12.76 5.42
C LEU A 409 18.39 -13.74 6.31
N ARG A 410 17.69 -14.72 6.88
CA ARG A 410 18.29 -15.69 7.80
C ARG A 410 19.35 -16.56 7.11
N TYR A 411 19.08 -17.00 5.88
CA TYR A 411 20.06 -17.73 5.07
C TYR A 411 21.25 -16.83 4.72
N PHE A 412 21.00 -15.59 4.28
CA PHE A 412 22.06 -14.62 3.99
C PHE A 412 23.02 -14.41 5.19
N VAL A 413 22.48 -14.23 6.40
CA VAL A 413 23.28 -14.08 7.63
C VAL A 413 24.09 -15.34 7.96
N GLY A 414 23.56 -16.54 7.64
CA GLY A 414 24.22 -17.81 7.94
C GLY A 414 25.35 -18.18 6.97
N ASP A 415 25.23 -17.77 5.70
CA ASP A 415 26.12 -18.21 4.61
C ASP A 415 27.11 -17.11 4.16
N SER A 416 26.84 -15.84 4.46
CA SER A 416 27.63 -14.71 3.96
C SER A 416 28.73 -14.26 4.94
N SER A 417 29.90 -13.90 4.40
CA SER A 417 30.93 -13.19 5.17
C SER A 417 30.47 -11.78 5.55
N ILE A 418 30.93 -11.26 6.70
CA ILE A 418 30.59 -9.90 7.17
C ILE A 418 31.11 -8.81 6.20
N PHE A 419 32.28 -9.04 5.62
CA PHE A 419 32.91 -8.13 4.67
C PHE A 419 32.95 -8.75 3.28
N THR A 420 32.80 -7.91 2.27
CA THR A 420 33.04 -8.27 0.87
C THR A 420 34.55 -8.35 0.59
N PRO A 421 34.99 -8.99 -0.52
CA PRO A 421 36.41 -9.06 -0.87
C PRO A 421 37.11 -7.71 -1.05
N ASP A 422 36.35 -6.65 -1.37
CA ASP A 422 36.83 -5.27 -1.48
C ASP A 422 36.74 -4.47 -0.17
N GLY A 423 36.44 -5.14 0.95
CA GLY A 423 36.56 -4.60 2.31
C GLY A 423 35.35 -3.79 2.81
N ARG A 424 34.27 -3.74 2.03
CA ARG A 424 32.99 -3.11 2.39
C ARG A 424 32.15 -4.05 3.26
N LEU A 425 31.11 -3.51 3.89
CA LEU A 425 30.11 -4.34 4.56
C LEU A 425 29.34 -5.16 3.53
N ASN A 426 29.19 -6.45 3.80
CA ASN A 426 28.37 -7.31 2.97
C ASN A 426 26.90 -7.16 3.39
N LEU A 427 26.15 -6.41 2.59
CA LEU A 427 24.75 -6.08 2.87
C LEU A 427 23.82 -6.85 1.94
N TYR A 428 22.62 -7.14 2.42
CA TYR A 428 21.54 -7.64 1.58
C TYR A 428 21.03 -6.48 0.71
N THR A 429 21.54 -6.38 -0.52
CA THR A 429 21.24 -5.32 -1.49
C THR A 429 19.92 -5.53 -2.22
N LEU A 430 19.45 -4.48 -2.90
CA LEU A 430 18.10 -4.40 -3.46
C LEU A 430 17.84 -5.46 -4.55
N ASP A 431 18.87 -5.74 -5.36
CA ASP A 431 18.85 -6.75 -6.42
C ASP A 431 18.48 -8.14 -5.92
N ASN A 432 18.85 -8.50 -4.69
CA ASN A 432 18.57 -9.82 -4.13
C ASN A 432 17.07 -10.04 -3.85
N LEU A 433 16.30 -8.98 -3.61
CA LEU A 433 14.86 -9.09 -3.36
C LEU A 433 14.11 -9.74 -4.52
N ILE A 434 14.60 -9.61 -5.76
CA ILE A 434 13.95 -10.22 -6.92
C ILE A 434 13.86 -11.74 -6.78
N HIS A 435 14.85 -12.38 -6.16
CA HIS A 435 14.93 -13.83 -6.05
C HIS A 435 13.91 -14.35 -5.04
N TYR A 436 13.80 -13.70 -3.87
CA TYR A 436 12.81 -14.07 -2.86
C TYR A 436 11.38 -13.87 -3.36
N PHE A 437 11.12 -12.77 -4.08
CA PHE A 437 9.79 -12.44 -4.57
C PHE A 437 9.44 -13.09 -5.93
N ASP A 438 10.38 -13.73 -6.65
CA ASP A 438 10.17 -14.30 -7.99
C ASP A 438 8.86 -15.13 -8.09
N PRO A 439 8.59 -16.11 -7.21
CA PRO A 439 7.39 -16.93 -7.31
C PRO A 439 6.09 -16.12 -7.13
N ALA A 440 6.14 -15.04 -6.36
CA ALA A 440 5.00 -14.16 -6.14
C ALA A 440 4.81 -13.21 -7.32
N ILE A 441 5.89 -12.63 -7.85
CA ILE A 441 5.86 -11.71 -9.01
C ILE A 441 5.31 -12.42 -10.24
N ARG A 442 5.76 -13.65 -10.53
CA ARG A 442 5.30 -14.43 -11.70
C ARG A 442 3.81 -14.76 -11.66
N ARG A 443 3.20 -14.77 -10.47
CA ARG A 443 1.76 -15.00 -10.27
C ARG A 443 0.93 -13.70 -10.21
N HIS A 444 1.58 -12.54 -10.13
CA HIS A 444 0.90 -11.26 -9.99
C HIS A 444 0.51 -10.69 -11.37
N ASP A 445 -0.76 -10.33 -11.56
CA ASP A 445 -1.28 -9.94 -12.88
C ASP A 445 -0.60 -8.71 -13.48
N GLU A 446 -0.27 -7.72 -12.65
CA GLU A 446 0.36 -6.47 -13.11
C GLU A 446 1.87 -6.62 -13.39
N TYR A 447 2.58 -7.42 -12.58
CA TYR A 447 4.05 -7.43 -12.56
C TYR A 447 4.66 -8.66 -13.24
N LYS A 448 3.85 -9.70 -13.54
CA LYS A 448 4.33 -10.92 -14.22
C LYS A 448 5.05 -10.66 -15.53
N ALA A 449 4.70 -9.59 -16.25
CA ALA A 449 5.32 -9.23 -17.52
C ALA A 449 6.77 -8.75 -17.39
N ILE A 450 7.20 -8.29 -16.21
CA ILE A 450 8.58 -7.83 -15.97
C ILE A 450 9.55 -9.03 -15.93
N MET A 451 9.07 -10.20 -15.48
CA MET A 451 9.93 -11.38 -15.29
C MET A 451 10.47 -11.96 -16.60
N PRO A 452 9.66 -12.18 -17.65
CA PRO A 452 10.18 -12.57 -18.97
C PRO A 452 11.18 -11.58 -19.55
N SER A 453 10.94 -10.27 -19.42
CA SER A 453 11.88 -9.24 -19.89
C SER A 453 13.21 -9.28 -19.15
N ARG A 454 13.15 -9.49 -17.82
CA ARG A 454 14.34 -9.73 -17.00
C ARG A 454 15.08 -10.98 -17.45
N ASP A 455 14.37 -12.10 -17.60
CA ASP A 455 14.96 -13.38 -17.99
C ASP A 455 15.65 -13.31 -19.36
N ASN A 456 15.05 -12.60 -20.33
CA ASN A 456 15.65 -12.34 -21.63
C ASN A 456 16.90 -11.44 -21.54
N ALA A 457 16.81 -10.32 -20.82
CA ALA A 457 17.95 -9.42 -20.62
C ALA A 457 19.14 -10.15 -19.95
N LEU A 458 18.86 -11.04 -18.99
CA LEU A 458 19.87 -11.86 -18.34
C LEU A 458 20.53 -12.87 -19.30
N ALA A 459 19.78 -13.42 -20.25
CA ALA A 459 20.31 -14.34 -21.26
C ALA A 459 21.32 -13.64 -22.19
N ASP A 460 21.05 -12.39 -22.57
CA ASP A 460 21.87 -11.61 -23.52
C ASP A 460 23.17 -11.09 -22.92
N VAL A 461 23.19 -10.80 -21.61
CA VAL A 461 24.40 -10.28 -20.93
C VAL A 461 25.33 -11.37 -20.40
N GLY A 462 24.90 -12.63 -20.42
CA GLY A 462 25.69 -13.77 -19.98
C GLY A 462 26.11 -13.71 -18.50
N LYS A 463 27.37 -14.03 -18.20
CA LYS A 463 27.88 -14.20 -16.81
C LYS A 463 28.52 -12.94 -16.20
N ASN A 464 28.29 -11.73 -16.73
CA ASN A 464 28.82 -10.51 -16.10
C ASN A 464 28.08 -10.26 -14.77
N PRO A 465 28.74 -10.37 -13.59
CA PRO A 465 28.06 -10.29 -12.31
C PRO A 465 27.43 -8.91 -12.06
N GLN A 466 28.08 -7.82 -12.46
CA GLN A 466 27.54 -6.47 -12.25
C GLN A 466 26.32 -6.22 -13.15
N ALA A 467 26.35 -6.67 -14.41
CA ALA A 467 25.21 -6.55 -15.31
C ALA A 467 23.97 -7.30 -14.78
N VAL A 468 24.16 -8.51 -14.23
CA VAL A 468 23.08 -9.28 -13.59
C VAL A 468 22.46 -8.51 -12.42
N ARG A 469 23.30 -7.95 -11.54
CA ARG A 469 22.81 -7.18 -10.39
C ARG A 469 22.10 -5.89 -10.80
N ILE A 470 22.59 -5.21 -11.85
CA ILE A 470 21.94 -4.03 -12.44
C ILE A 470 20.54 -4.39 -12.95
N ILE A 471 20.42 -5.42 -13.78
CA ILE A 471 19.14 -5.88 -14.36
C ILE A 471 18.14 -6.25 -13.25
N ASN A 472 18.60 -6.96 -12.23
CA ASN A 472 17.77 -7.32 -11.08
C ASN A 472 17.33 -6.08 -10.28
N SER A 473 18.22 -5.10 -10.07
CA SER A 473 17.87 -3.85 -9.40
C SER A 473 16.81 -3.06 -10.19
N VAL A 474 16.97 -2.94 -11.51
CA VAL A 474 15.99 -2.27 -12.38
C VAL A 474 14.64 -2.97 -12.29
N ALA A 475 14.60 -4.31 -12.34
CA ALA A 475 13.36 -5.07 -12.19
C ALA A 475 12.65 -4.77 -10.86
N VAL A 476 13.40 -4.77 -9.74
CA VAL A 476 12.85 -4.46 -8.42
C VAL A 476 12.33 -3.02 -8.35
N LEU A 477 13.09 -2.05 -8.88
CA LEU A 477 12.69 -0.63 -8.89
C LEU A 477 11.44 -0.39 -9.74
N MET A 478 11.29 -1.09 -10.87
CA MET A 478 10.08 -1.04 -11.70
C MET A 478 8.85 -1.60 -10.99
N ILE A 479 9.00 -2.71 -10.26
CA ILE A 479 7.91 -3.29 -9.45
C ILE A 479 7.57 -2.36 -8.27
N LEU A 480 8.60 -1.78 -7.65
CA LEU A 480 8.44 -0.85 -6.54
C LEU A 480 7.76 0.46 -6.97
N GLY A 481 8.06 0.99 -8.16
CA GLY A 481 7.40 2.17 -8.74
C GLY A 481 7.24 3.35 -7.76
N HIS A 482 8.17 3.53 -6.82
CA HIS A 482 8.05 4.51 -5.74
C HIS A 482 8.83 5.77 -6.11
N PRO A 483 8.24 6.99 -6.02
CA PRO A 483 8.90 8.23 -6.44
C PRO A 483 10.22 8.55 -5.73
N SER A 484 10.45 8.01 -4.54
CA SER A 484 11.70 8.18 -3.78
C SER A 484 12.83 7.25 -4.23
N LEU A 485 12.53 6.18 -4.98
CA LEU A 485 13.51 5.26 -5.55
C LEU A 485 13.26 5.06 -7.06
N PRO A 486 13.36 6.12 -7.89
CA PRO A 486 13.29 5.98 -9.34
C PRO A 486 14.52 5.21 -9.88
N PRO A 487 14.38 4.48 -11.00
CA PRO A 487 15.48 3.71 -11.59
C PRO A 487 16.45 4.61 -12.36
N THR A 488 17.09 5.56 -11.68
CA THR A 488 18.17 6.39 -12.25
C THR A 488 19.53 5.70 -12.08
N LYS A 489 20.53 6.11 -12.86
CA LYS A 489 21.88 5.53 -12.77
C LYS A 489 22.46 5.64 -11.36
N GLU A 490 22.22 6.75 -10.66
CA GLU A 490 22.74 6.97 -9.32
C GLU A 490 22.09 6.03 -8.31
N ILE A 491 20.75 5.89 -8.32
CA ILE A 491 20.03 5.01 -7.40
C ILE A 491 20.40 3.55 -7.65
N ILE A 492 20.57 3.15 -8.91
CA ILE A 492 21.01 1.78 -9.24
C ILE A 492 22.42 1.55 -8.68
N ALA A 493 23.37 2.46 -8.89
CA ALA A 493 24.72 2.31 -8.36
C ALA A 493 24.77 2.28 -6.82
N GLU A 494 23.98 3.13 -6.16
CA GLU A 494 23.84 3.16 -4.69
C GLU A 494 23.20 1.86 -4.17
N ALA A 495 22.14 1.36 -4.82
CA ALA A 495 21.44 0.13 -4.44
C ALA A 495 22.34 -1.12 -4.46
N LEU A 496 23.40 -1.12 -5.28
CA LEU A 496 24.37 -2.21 -5.41
C LEU A 496 25.47 -2.20 -4.35
N HIS A 497 25.54 -1.15 -3.52
CA HIS A 497 26.54 -0.98 -2.45
C HIS A 497 27.99 -1.13 -2.94
N VAL A 498 28.30 -0.59 -4.12
CA VAL A 498 29.66 -0.64 -4.68
C VAL A 498 30.58 0.43 -4.09
N LEU A 499 31.90 0.23 -4.21
CA LEU A 499 32.88 1.27 -3.91
C LEU A 499 32.63 2.53 -4.74
N THR A 500 32.81 3.71 -4.14
CA THR A 500 32.62 5.00 -4.82
C THR A 500 33.46 5.11 -6.10
N SER A 501 34.68 4.56 -6.07
CA SER A 501 35.58 4.51 -7.25
C SER A 501 35.08 3.62 -8.39
N LYS A 502 34.14 2.70 -8.11
CA LYS A 502 33.53 1.79 -9.10
C LYS A 502 32.16 2.28 -9.59
N LYS A 503 31.63 3.41 -9.09
CA LYS A 503 30.35 3.96 -9.57
C LYS A 503 30.39 4.26 -11.07
N GLN A 504 31.52 4.73 -11.60
CA GLN A 504 31.68 4.98 -13.04
C GLN A 504 31.59 3.69 -13.86
N GLU A 505 32.18 2.58 -13.40
CA GLU A 505 32.07 1.27 -14.06
C GLU A 505 30.60 0.83 -14.18
N ILE A 506 29.78 1.07 -13.15
CA ILE A 506 28.34 0.78 -13.18
C ILE A 506 27.61 1.66 -14.21
N TYR A 507 28.00 2.93 -14.33
CA TYR A 507 27.42 3.84 -15.33
C TYR A 507 27.78 3.40 -16.76
N ASP A 508 29.02 3.01 -16.99
CA ASP A 508 29.48 2.52 -18.28
C ASP A 508 28.72 1.22 -18.68
N ILE A 509 28.52 0.30 -17.72
CA ILE A 509 27.71 -0.91 -17.96
C ILE A 509 26.24 -0.54 -18.24
N LEU A 510 25.65 0.41 -17.50
CA LEU A 510 24.28 0.86 -17.78
C LEU A 510 24.13 1.43 -19.19
N GLU A 511 25.10 2.22 -19.64
CA GLU A 511 25.13 2.77 -21.00
C GLU A 511 25.30 1.65 -22.06
N GLU A 512 26.19 0.68 -21.83
CA GLU A 512 26.35 -0.51 -22.68
C GLU A 512 25.03 -1.29 -22.79
N LEU A 513 24.37 -1.55 -21.66
CA LEU A 513 23.10 -2.29 -21.61
C LEU A 513 21.95 -1.54 -22.30
N ALA A 514 21.96 -0.21 -22.26
CA ALA A 514 20.91 0.62 -22.84
C ALA A 514 21.11 0.95 -24.33
N HIS A 515 22.36 1.10 -24.78
CA HIS A 515 22.68 1.62 -26.11
C HIS A 515 23.37 0.62 -27.03
N GLU A 516 24.19 -0.30 -26.51
CA GLU A 516 24.91 -1.27 -27.33
C GLU A 516 24.15 -2.59 -27.41
N LYS A 517 23.68 -3.09 -26.26
CA LYS A 517 22.96 -4.37 -26.17
C LYS A 517 21.45 -4.23 -26.29
N GLU A 518 20.92 -3.03 -26.10
CA GLU A 518 19.48 -2.71 -26.16
C GLU A 518 18.60 -3.60 -25.23
N VAL A 519 19.18 -4.12 -24.15
CA VAL A 519 18.48 -4.95 -23.15
C VAL A 519 17.77 -4.11 -22.08
N LEU A 520 18.19 -2.85 -21.91
CA LEU A 520 17.51 -1.85 -21.09
C LEU A 520 17.06 -0.68 -21.98
N ARG A 521 16.00 0.00 -21.56
CA ARG A 521 15.49 1.21 -22.20
C ARG A 521 15.79 2.42 -21.33
N PHE A 522 16.44 3.44 -21.90
CA PHE A 522 16.71 4.71 -21.23
C PHE A 522 15.73 5.81 -21.66
N ARG A 523 14.90 6.28 -20.72
CA ARG A 523 13.98 7.41 -20.94
C ARG A 523 14.69 8.74 -20.68
N ARG A 524 15.04 9.46 -21.75
CA ARG A 524 15.76 10.75 -21.65
C ARG A 524 15.02 11.82 -20.84
N ALA A 525 13.69 11.87 -20.91
CA ALA A 525 12.88 12.88 -20.22
C ALA A 525 12.94 12.75 -18.69
N THR A 526 13.07 11.54 -18.17
CA THR A 526 13.05 11.25 -16.73
C THR A 526 14.39 10.75 -16.20
N GLY A 527 15.32 10.34 -17.07
CA GLY A 527 16.58 9.68 -16.70
C GLY A 527 16.39 8.25 -16.19
N HIS A 528 15.26 7.60 -16.51
CA HIS A 528 14.91 6.27 -16.00
C HIS A 528 15.42 5.15 -16.90
N TYR A 529 15.91 4.08 -16.29
CA TYR A 529 16.20 2.81 -16.93
C TYR A 529 15.06 1.82 -16.69
N GLU A 530 14.61 1.15 -17.74
CA GLU A 530 13.48 0.21 -17.69
C GLU A 530 13.78 -1.06 -18.49
N LEU A 531 13.17 -2.17 -18.09
CA LEU A 531 13.12 -3.38 -18.90
C LEU A 531 12.07 -3.21 -20.01
N PRO A 532 12.39 -3.60 -21.27
CA PRO A 532 11.43 -3.55 -22.38
C PRO A 532 10.15 -4.32 -22.06
N ARG A 533 8.96 -3.78 -22.34
CA ARG A 533 7.70 -4.50 -22.08
C ARG A 533 7.33 -5.36 -23.29
N GLY A 534 7.93 -6.55 -23.36
CA GLY A 534 7.62 -7.57 -24.37
C GLY A 534 8.31 -7.37 -25.72
N ALA A 535 8.20 -8.37 -26.60
CA ALA A 535 8.88 -8.46 -27.91
C ALA A 535 8.46 -7.39 -28.94
N GLY A 536 7.71 -6.35 -28.53
CA GLY A 536 7.24 -5.26 -29.38
C GLY A 536 7.93 -3.91 -29.11
N ASP A 537 8.66 -3.73 -28.00
CA ASP A 537 9.24 -2.41 -27.66
C ASP A 537 10.54 -2.09 -28.44
N ILE A 538 11.13 -3.07 -29.11
CA ILE A 538 12.22 -2.88 -30.09
C ILE A 538 11.65 -2.29 -31.41
N SER A 539 10.33 -2.27 -31.59
CA SER A 539 9.66 -1.91 -32.84
C SER A 539 9.47 -0.41 -33.09
N VAL A 540 9.65 0.52 -32.15
CA VAL A 540 9.36 1.95 -32.47
C VAL A 540 10.38 2.47 -33.48
N ARG A 541 11.67 2.18 -33.26
CA ARG A 541 12.73 2.61 -34.17
C ARG A 541 12.64 1.89 -35.51
N GLU A 542 12.39 0.58 -35.50
CA GLU A 542 12.17 -0.19 -36.73
C GLU A 542 10.88 0.23 -37.47
N ALA A 543 9.81 0.57 -36.76
CA ALA A 543 8.55 1.03 -37.36
C ALA A 543 8.71 2.43 -37.94
N VAL A 544 9.39 3.35 -37.24
CA VAL A 544 9.76 4.67 -37.77
C VAL A 544 10.66 4.49 -39.00
N GLN A 545 11.66 3.61 -38.95
CA GLN A 545 12.57 3.38 -40.08
C GLN A 545 11.86 2.74 -41.29
N LYS A 546 10.94 1.80 -41.06
CA LYS A 546 10.10 1.19 -42.09
C LYS A 546 9.12 2.20 -42.69
N GLU A 547 8.53 3.07 -41.87
CA GLU A 547 7.63 4.12 -42.34
C GLU A 547 8.39 5.22 -43.08
N ARG A 548 9.60 5.60 -42.61
CA ARG A 548 10.53 6.47 -43.34
C ARG A 548 10.84 5.92 -44.72
N GLN A 549 11.12 4.63 -44.82
CA GLN A 549 11.39 3.98 -46.09
C GLN A 549 10.19 4.06 -47.04
N LYS A 550 8.95 3.82 -46.54
CA LYS A 550 7.73 4.00 -47.35
C LYS A 550 7.52 5.44 -47.80
N ILE A 551 7.80 6.42 -46.94
CA ILE A 551 7.67 7.85 -47.26
C ILE A 551 8.68 8.24 -48.35
N LEU A 552 9.92 7.73 -48.27
CA LEU A 552 10.98 7.93 -49.26
C LEU A 552 10.71 7.20 -50.59
N GLU A 553 10.02 6.07 -50.55
CA GLU A 553 9.53 5.36 -51.75
C GLU A 553 8.36 6.12 -52.43
N GLY A 554 7.73 7.07 -51.73
CA GLY A 554 6.74 8.00 -52.27
C GLY A 554 7.34 9.35 -52.72
N ASP A 555 6.50 10.21 -53.27
CA ASP A 555 6.89 11.56 -53.72
C ASP A 555 6.77 12.59 -52.57
N PHE A 556 7.56 12.40 -51.50
CA PHE A 556 7.51 13.27 -50.33
C PHE A 556 8.22 14.60 -50.56
N ASP A 557 7.44 15.67 -50.69
CA ASP A 557 7.96 17.05 -50.71
C ASP A 557 8.08 17.61 -49.28
N TRP A 558 9.26 17.46 -48.70
CA TRP A 558 9.56 17.97 -47.36
C TRP A 558 9.42 19.49 -47.24
N ARG A 559 9.58 20.25 -48.34
CA ARG A 559 9.47 21.73 -48.31
C ARG A 559 8.02 22.15 -48.23
N ALA A 560 7.14 21.48 -48.97
CA ALA A 560 5.70 21.65 -48.85
C ALA A 560 5.21 21.27 -47.44
N PHE A 561 5.73 20.16 -46.89
CA PHE A 561 5.41 19.70 -45.54
C PHE A 561 5.81 20.72 -44.47
N VAL A 562 7.03 21.26 -44.52
CA VAL A 562 7.49 22.30 -43.60
C VAL A 562 6.62 23.56 -43.73
N LYS A 563 6.30 23.98 -44.96
CA LYS A 563 5.44 25.14 -45.22
C LYS A 563 4.01 24.97 -44.66
N GLU A 564 3.46 23.77 -44.68
CA GLU A 564 2.15 23.47 -44.09
C GLU A 564 2.19 23.50 -42.56
N LYS A 565 3.20 22.87 -41.96
CA LYS A 565 3.29 22.72 -40.49
C LYS A 565 3.76 23.98 -39.79
N VAL A 566 4.70 24.69 -40.39
CA VAL A 566 5.30 25.91 -39.86
C VAL A 566 5.34 26.94 -40.99
N PRO A 567 4.21 27.59 -41.32
CA PRO A 567 4.20 28.62 -42.34
C PRO A 567 5.00 29.85 -41.89
N PRO A 568 5.69 30.55 -42.80
CA PRO A 568 6.44 31.75 -42.44
C PRO A 568 5.47 32.90 -42.12
N GLU A 569 5.66 33.54 -40.97
CA GLU A 569 4.81 34.65 -40.55
C GLU A 569 5.06 35.91 -41.41
N SER A 570 4.01 36.69 -41.65
CA SER A 570 4.17 38.01 -42.28
C SER A 570 4.88 38.97 -41.33
N ILE A 571 5.70 39.87 -41.88
CA ILE A 571 6.46 40.84 -41.08
C ILE A 571 5.71 42.18 -41.07
N PRO A 572 5.08 42.58 -39.95
CA PRO A 572 4.35 43.84 -39.88
C PRO A 572 5.30 45.04 -39.78
N ALA A 573 4.99 46.12 -40.49
CA ALA A 573 5.70 47.39 -40.39
C ALA A 573 5.20 48.21 -39.18
N ARG A 574 5.41 47.69 -37.95
CA ARG A 574 4.81 48.25 -36.72
C ARG A 574 5.04 49.75 -36.53
N LYS A 575 6.27 50.23 -36.77
CA LYS A 575 6.59 51.66 -36.67
C LYS A 575 5.82 52.52 -37.68
N TYR A 576 5.57 51.99 -38.87
CA TYR A 576 4.79 52.69 -39.90
C TYR A 576 3.31 52.70 -39.54
N GLU A 577 2.80 51.56 -39.06
CA GLU A 577 1.42 51.42 -38.58
C GLU A 577 1.13 52.37 -37.42
N GLU A 578 2.04 52.48 -36.45
CA GLU A 578 1.93 53.41 -35.32
C GLU A 578 1.96 54.88 -35.76
N ALA A 579 2.79 55.23 -36.77
CA ALA A 579 2.93 56.61 -37.24
C ALA A 579 1.80 57.06 -38.17
N HIS A 580 1.20 56.15 -38.93
CA HIS A 580 0.27 56.46 -40.02
C HIS A 580 -1.12 55.83 -39.88
N PHE A 581 -1.35 55.01 -38.85
CA PHE A 581 -2.60 54.27 -38.61
C PHE A 581 -3.06 53.39 -39.77
N VAL A 582 -2.12 52.96 -40.62
CA VAL A 582 -2.37 52.07 -41.75
C VAL A 582 -1.49 50.83 -41.61
N LYS A 583 -2.13 49.66 -41.58
CA LYS A 583 -1.44 48.38 -41.52
C LYS A 583 -0.72 48.10 -42.84
N ARG A 584 0.60 47.93 -42.75
CA ARG A 584 1.52 47.59 -43.85
C ARG A 584 2.35 46.39 -43.41
N GLN A 585 2.64 45.46 -44.31
CA GLN A 585 3.37 44.23 -43.97
C GLN A 585 4.13 43.66 -45.16
N ALA A 586 5.15 42.85 -44.87
CA ALA A 586 5.78 41.99 -45.86
C ALA A 586 5.18 40.59 -45.81
N ALA A 587 4.70 40.10 -46.95
CA ALA A 587 4.32 38.70 -47.13
C ALA A 587 5.58 37.85 -47.16
N CYS A 588 5.55 36.70 -46.47
CA CYS A 588 6.69 35.79 -46.41
C CYS A 588 6.33 34.44 -47.02
N ASP A 589 7.29 33.77 -47.65
CA ASP A 589 7.10 32.42 -48.19
C ASP A 589 8.39 31.60 -48.19
N TYR A 590 8.25 30.27 -48.14
CA TYR A 590 9.35 29.33 -48.34
C TYR A 590 9.38 28.85 -49.79
N ILE A 591 10.57 28.83 -50.38
CA ILE A 591 10.78 28.36 -51.76
C ILE A 591 11.96 27.39 -51.85
N ALA A 592 11.94 26.52 -52.86
CA ALA A 592 13.09 25.72 -53.23
C ALA A 592 14.11 26.57 -54.00
N ALA A 593 15.39 26.20 -53.92
CA ALA A 593 16.45 26.84 -54.71
C ALA A 593 16.18 26.79 -56.22
N SER A 594 15.58 25.69 -56.71
CA SER A 594 15.19 25.53 -58.11
C SER A 594 14.11 26.51 -58.56
N SER A 595 13.23 26.98 -57.66
CA SER A 595 12.17 27.92 -58.02
C SER A 595 12.70 29.29 -58.45
N LEU A 596 13.94 29.62 -58.09
CA LEU A 596 14.59 30.86 -58.50
C LEU A 596 14.91 30.92 -60.00
N SER A 597 14.94 29.77 -60.69
CA SER A 597 15.18 29.74 -62.14
C SER A 597 13.99 30.27 -62.96
N ASN A 598 12.80 30.37 -62.37
CA ASN A 598 11.61 30.95 -63.00
C ASN A 598 11.00 32.03 -62.08
N PRO A 599 11.39 33.31 -62.24
CA PRO A 599 10.95 34.39 -61.36
C PRO A 599 9.48 34.81 -61.56
N LYS A 600 8.89 34.47 -62.71
CA LYS A 600 7.57 34.95 -63.15
C LYS A 600 6.45 34.77 -62.11
N PRO A 601 6.29 33.62 -61.43
CA PRO A 601 5.23 33.43 -60.44
C PRO A 601 5.32 34.40 -59.24
N PHE A 602 6.53 34.81 -58.86
CA PHE A 602 6.74 35.73 -57.74
C PHE A 602 6.40 37.17 -58.14
N LEU A 603 6.79 37.56 -59.35
CA LEU A 603 6.49 38.89 -59.90
C LEU A 603 4.99 39.04 -60.17
N ASP A 604 4.37 38.04 -60.82
CA ASP A 604 2.92 38.01 -61.03
C ASP A 604 2.16 38.11 -59.68
N ARG A 605 2.66 37.46 -58.63
CA ARG A 605 2.08 37.54 -57.27
C ARG A 605 2.12 38.97 -56.70
N ILE A 606 3.25 39.67 -56.86
CA ILE A 606 3.40 41.07 -56.40
C ILE A 606 2.49 41.99 -57.21
N GLU A 607 2.47 41.86 -58.55
CA GLU A 607 1.62 42.67 -59.42
C GLU A 607 0.13 42.52 -59.06
N ASN A 608 -0.30 41.28 -58.78
CA ASN A 608 -1.68 40.95 -58.41
C ASN A 608 -2.17 41.58 -57.10
N TRP A 609 -1.30 42.09 -56.23
CA TRP A 609 -1.72 42.80 -55.01
C TRP A 609 -2.46 44.11 -55.27
N TYR A 610 -2.28 44.70 -56.46
CA TYR A 610 -2.82 46.02 -56.81
C TYR A 610 -3.98 45.97 -57.81
N TYR A 611 -4.46 44.77 -58.17
CA TYR A 611 -5.61 44.60 -59.06
C TYR A 611 -6.89 44.24 -58.28
N PRO A 612 -7.96 45.06 -58.38
CA PRO A 612 -9.18 44.88 -57.60
C PRO A 612 -9.95 43.57 -57.91
N ASP A 613 -9.76 43.01 -59.11
CA ASP A 613 -10.51 41.83 -59.57
C ASP A 613 -9.69 40.52 -59.54
N ARG A 614 -8.43 40.53 -59.06
CA ARG A 614 -7.50 39.39 -59.23
C ARG A 614 -6.70 38.95 -58.00
N GLY A 615 -6.80 39.60 -56.84
CA GLY A 615 -5.97 39.21 -55.70
C GLY A 615 -6.45 39.68 -54.33
N LYS A 616 -6.09 38.90 -53.30
CA LYS A 616 -6.12 39.33 -51.90
C LYS A 616 -4.83 40.10 -51.62
N TYR A 617 -4.93 41.27 -51.00
CA TYR A 617 -3.74 41.99 -50.55
C TYR A 617 -2.98 41.17 -49.49
N GLU A 618 -1.74 40.78 -49.78
CA GLU A 618 -0.91 39.98 -48.87
C GLU A 618 0.18 40.82 -48.19
N GLY A 619 0.61 41.92 -48.82
CA GLY A 619 1.60 42.84 -48.27
C GLY A 619 2.09 43.86 -49.30
N ASP A 620 3.09 44.65 -48.92
CA ASP A 620 3.76 45.63 -49.78
C ASP A 620 5.14 45.14 -50.25
N LEU A 621 5.62 44.03 -49.69
CA LEU A 621 6.92 43.45 -49.91
C LEU A 621 6.81 41.92 -49.83
N LEU A 622 7.44 41.20 -50.75
CA LEU A 622 7.51 39.73 -50.75
C LEU A 622 8.90 39.30 -50.27
N VAL A 623 8.96 38.53 -49.19
CA VAL A 623 10.18 37.95 -48.66
C VAL A 623 10.16 36.44 -48.92
N LEU A 624 11.08 35.96 -49.76
CA LEU A 624 11.22 34.55 -50.09
C LEU A 624 12.40 33.96 -49.34
N TYR A 625 12.14 32.99 -48.46
CA TYR A 625 13.14 32.23 -47.74
C TYR A 625 13.48 30.96 -48.52
N VAL A 626 14.74 30.84 -48.95
CA VAL A 626 15.20 29.68 -49.72
C VAL A 626 15.54 28.52 -48.79
N LEU A 627 14.85 27.39 -48.96
CA LEU A 627 15.12 26.15 -48.24
C LEU A 627 16.11 25.29 -49.03
N ALA A 628 17.38 25.32 -48.60
CA ALA A 628 18.48 24.56 -49.17
C ALA A 628 19.06 23.56 -48.15
N ASP A 629 19.00 22.26 -48.49
CA ASP A 629 19.37 21.17 -47.58
C ASP A 629 20.79 20.63 -47.82
N SER A 630 21.41 21.04 -48.94
CA SER A 630 22.78 20.67 -49.29
C SER A 630 23.59 21.87 -49.79
N GLU A 631 24.92 21.75 -49.74
CA GLU A 631 25.81 22.76 -50.31
C GLU A 631 25.60 22.95 -51.82
N ALA A 632 25.20 21.90 -52.54
CA ALA A 632 24.91 21.96 -53.97
C ALA A 632 23.67 22.82 -54.27
N GLU A 633 22.60 22.65 -53.49
CA GLU A 633 21.39 23.50 -53.61
C GLU A 633 21.68 24.95 -53.23
N LEU A 634 22.49 25.16 -52.20
CA LEU A 634 22.89 26.51 -51.79
C LEU A 634 23.72 27.21 -52.86
N LYS A 635 24.63 26.47 -53.52
CA LYS A 635 25.40 26.96 -54.66
C LYS A 635 24.48 27.29 -55.83
N ASN A 636 23.54 26.41 -56.17
CA ASN A 636 22.56 26.64 -57.22
C ASN A 636 21.73 27.92 -56.97
N ALA A 637 21.24 28.12 -55.74
CA ALA A 637 20.51 29.35 -55.38
C ALA A 637 21.35 30.61 -55.60
N LYS A 638 22.63 30.59 -55.19
CA LYS A 638 23.56 31.72 -55.40
C LYS A 638 23.85 31.95 -56.88
N ASP A 639 24.05 30.88 -57.66
CA ASP A 639 24.31 30.96 -59.09
C ASP A 639 23.10 31.54 -59.84
N CYS A 640 21.86 31.12 -59.50
CA CYS A 640 20.64 31.71 -60.04
C CYS A 640 20.50 33.21 -59.72
N LEU A 641 20.79 33.62 -58.48
CA LEU A 641 20.73 35.03 -58.07
C LEU A 641 21.75 35.90 -58.79
N ASN A 642 22.93 35.36 -59.10
CA ASN A 642 23.97 36.09 -59.83
C ASN A 642 23.68 36.23 -61.33
N GLN A 643 22.84 35.36 -61.89
CA GLN A 643 22.56 35.30 -63.34
C GLN A 643 21.24 35.96 -63.74
N ALA A 644 20.25 36.00 -62.83
CA ALA A 644 18.90 36.47 -63.15
C ALA A 644 18.71 37.96 -62.81
N ARG A 645 18.80 38.82 -63.83
CA ARG A 645 18.44 40.26 -63.70
C ARG A 645 16.96 40.48 -63.38
N ASP A 646 16.10 39.55 -63.77
CA ASP A 646 14.65 39.64 -63.56
C ASP A 646 14.23 39.44 -62.09
N LEU A 647 15.15 39.04 -61.20
CA LEU A 647 14.93 38.96 -59.75
C LEU A 647 15.18 40.29 -59.03
N GLU A 648 15.71 41.31 -59.72
CA GLU A 648 15.92 42.66 -59.16
C GLU A 648 14.60 43.46 -59.19
N HIS A 649 13.74 43.24 -58.17
CA HIS A 649 12.47 43.95 -58.01
C HIS A 649 12.42 44.71 -56.68
N SER A 650 11.94 45.95 -56.68
CA SER A 650 11.94 46.83 -55.48
C SER A 650 11.09 46.33 -54.32
N GLN A 651 10.14 45.43 -54.60
CA GLN A 651 9.25 44.81 -53.62
C GLN A 651 9.57 43.33 -53.36
N LEU A 652 10.73 42.82 -53.80
CA LEU A 652 11.13 41.42 -53.62
C LEU A 652 12.42 41.35 -52.81
N ILE A 653 12.42 40.54 -51.75
CA ILE A 653 13.60 40.20 -50.95
C ILE A 653 13.75 38.69 -50.98
N ILE A 654 14.96 38.21 -51.27
CA ILE A 654 15.27 36.78 -51.27
C ILE A 654 16.30 36.52 -50.19
N ALA A 655 15.91 35.76 -49.18
CA ALA A 655 16.75 35.36 -48.06
C ALA A 655 17.34 33.97 -48.33
N VAL A 656 18.65 33.93 -48.56
CA VAL A 656 19.40 32.68 -48.74
C VAL A 656 20.16 32.37 -47.44
N PRO A 657 20.06 31.14 -46.90
CA PRO A 657 20.74 30.79 -45.66
C PRO A 657 22.27 30.79 -45.84
N LYS A 658 23.02 31.05 -44.76
CA LYS A 658 24.49 31.06 -44.81
C LYS A 658 25.09 29.65 -44.90
N GLN A 659 24.39 28.67 -44.35
CA GLN A 659 24.74 27.24 -44.33
C GLN A 659 23.49 26.41 -44.65
N PRO A 660 23.62 25.15 -45.13
CA PRO A 660 22.48 24.26 -45.34
C PRO A 660 21.66 24.07 -44.05
N VAL A 661 20.34 23.96 -44.17
CA VAL A 661 19.44 23.93 -43.00
C VAL A 661 19.16 22.52 -42.46
N HIS A 662 19.56 21.45 -43.16
CA HIS A 662 19.45 20.05 -42.74
C HIS A 662 18.06 19.68 -42.16
N LEU A 663 16.99 20.04 -42.89
CA LEU A 663 15.60 19.86 -42.44
C LEU A 663 14.93 18.62 -43.02
N THR A 664 15.49 17.98 -44.05
CA THR A 664 14.86 16.81 -44.70
C THR A 664 14.69 15.65 -43.72
N GLU A 665 15.74 15.32 -42.96
CA GLU A 665 15.73 14.22 -41.99
C GLU A 665 14.67 14.46 -40.88
N THR A 666 14.65 15.67 -40.33
CA THR A 666 13.68 16.07 -39.29
C THR A 666 12.25 16.06 -39.81
N ALA A 667 12.03 16.50 -41.06
CA ALA A 667 10.71 16.47 -41.70
C ALA A 667 10.23 15.03 -41.95
N LEU A 668 11.15 14.13 -42.34
CA LEU A 668 10.86 12.70 -42.50
C LEU A 668 10.49 12.03 -41.17
N ASP A 669 11.24 12.31 -40.11
CA ASP A 669 10.98 11.76 -38.78
C ASP A 669 9.61 12.22 -38.26
N LEU A 670 9.29 13.52 -38.40
CA LEU A 670 7.99 14.06 -37.99
C LEU A 670 6.84 13.49 -38.84
N LYS A 671 7.03 13.28 -40.15
CA LYS A 671 6.00 12.69 -41.00
C LYS A 671 5.76 11.21 -40.68
N ALA A 672 6.82 10.44 -40.45
CA ALA A 672 6.75 9.04 -40.04
C ALA A 672 6.02 8.91 -38.70
N ALA A 673 6.34 9.78 -37.75
CA ALA A 673 5.68 9.90 -36.47
C ALA A 673 4.16 10.15 -36.59
N GLU A 674 3.74 11.10 -37.44
CA GLU A 674 2.33 11.40 -37.68
C GLU A 674 1.58 10.21 -38.31
N ASN A 675 2.17 9.53 -39.29
CA ASN A 675 1.57 8.36 -39.92
C ASN A 675 1.37 7.22 -38.91
N LEU A 676 2.38 6.96 -38.07
CA LEU A 676 2.29 5.95 -37.02
C LEU A 676 1.20 6.30 -36.00
N LYS A 677 1.10 7.57 -35.60
CA LYS A 677 0.04 8.07 -34.70
C LYS A 677 -1.37 7.97 -35.31
N ALA A 678 -1.50 8.18 -36.62
CA ALA A 678 -2.78 8.04 -37.32
C ALA A 678 -3.19 6.57 -37.48
N SER A 679 -2.22 5.67 -37.71
CA SER A 679 -2.46 4.23 -37.85
C SER A 679 -2.75 3.51 -36.52
N SER A 680 -2.41 4.13 -35.38
CA SER A 680 -2.66 3.58 -34.04
C SER A 680 -4.10 3.77 -33.53
N GLY A 681 -5.05 4.15 -34.38
CA GLY A 681 -6.49 4.08 -34.07
C GLY A 681 -6.99 2.69 -33.68
N GLU A 682 -6.27 1.61 -34.04
CA GLU A 682 -6.54 0.22 -33.61
C GLU A 682 -5.54 -0.30 -32.56
N ILE A 683 -4.46 0.44 -32.26
CA ILE A 683 -3.36 0.05 -31.33
C ILE A 683 -3.11 1.16 -30.29
N GLY A 684 -4.14 1.94 -29.97
CA GLY A 684 -4.02 3.21 -29.22
C GLY A 684 -3.84 3.09 -27.71
N GLN A 685 -3.50 1.92 -27.17
CA GLN A 685 -3.23 1.75 -25.73
C GLN A 685 -1.75 1.54 -25.39
N GLN A 686 -0.84 1.51 -26.38
CA GLN A 686 0.58 1.20 -26.13
C GLN A 686 1.59 2.27 -26.58
N LEU A 687 1.16 3.38 -27.18
CA LEU A 687 2.07 4.45 -27.61
C LEU A 687 1.81 5.73 -26.82
N ASP A 688 2.76 6.07 -25.95
CA ASP A 688 2.75 7.32 -25.20
C ASP A 688 3.02 8.48 -26.18
N PRO A 689 2.19 9.54 -26.25
CA PRO A 689 2.33 10.63 -27.23
C PRO A 689 3.66 11.42 -27.16
N VAL A 690 4.49 11.13 -26.16
CA VAL A 690 5.79 11.75 -25.87
C VAL A 690 6.96 11.00 -26.55
N GLU A 691 6.69 9.85 -27.19
CA GLU A 691 7.70 9.01 -27.85
C GLU A 691 7.95 9.34 -29.34
N LEU A 692 7.29 10.36 -29.88
CA LEU A 692 7.57 10.82 -31.25
C LEU A 692 8.63 11.93 -31.20
N PRO A 693 9.66 11.90 -32.07
CA PRO A 693 10.78 12.85 -32.09
C PRO A 693 10.36 14.33 -32.04
#